data_AF-A0A6N1YDE0-F1
#
_entry.id   AF-A0A6N1YDE0-F1
#
_cell.length_a   1.000
_cell.length_b   1.000
_cell.length_c   1.000
_cell.angle_alpha   90.00
_cell.angle_beta   90.00
_cell.angle_gamma   90.00
#
_symmetry.space_group_name_H-M   'P 1'
#
loop_
_entity.id
_entity.type
_entity.pdbx_description
1 polymer ?
#
loop_
_entity_poly.entity_id
_entity_poly.type
_entity_poly.pdbx_seq_one_letter_code
_entity_poly.pdbx_strand_id
1 'polypeptide(L)'
;MVRHFDLYIMHFISLFLPKNSNTPGVGAIIARTVSSLLVFFVFASIGYLSTFSLLKVEMSSPIESDIQVYWSDESAGFSEEKSQKQAVTIGKRSYWFWVNHFNKSTHFRIDPVTAPTHLRIDAIKLYSLFYSPIDFNLLNDPVKINDIVVADNNGASQHAINIESIAGDPQIEIRPIQLNNIWFLIVLVLVIALVLFKGAYIKKVLVFIIGFMALYALLNSNTTRLILQTAQPMSGQLKVFWRDADQANSYTRARVINISTDQAKYVLPIGNVSNIEVLYLQPNKENLLGQFKDINILEPGFSVGELNAETIIDKKKDFSSLIRPLIGFFVVYSVLALIFMNIGNKNQSSYLLYALAYFSFFIVALLIVSLSWQADYNIHPDENAHIEAVHYYSHYWDPPVVGDTRSLETYQEPWAISRLDDLGISYFFAGKFENLVQLFFSNTTFTARAFNAFLFILLFSYSRQKRLVLFLLPLLCTPQIWYLYSYANRDAFALFISLLLAWQLVNVKSSLNHFLQSSTVFGAWRYLLLPAGLLGLLSIEQTNYYLFILFVFAFLLWRAMFFVPAKKVFIYKCLLLLCAALLVFVVRFGLDFTINGEDKLGQRMAYAEQHAGEQFKPSIASTPESYPGLRLKDKGISLSALFAKPWDWHKMTFKSSTGFYGYYAEYSPRWYYLYVLIVYSVLLLLAMHHAIFVAEWRYQIFSVLTGIAVAGGVLMGILFSWLYDFQPQGRYIFPIIPIILVYFWVIAPFWTQLERAVVLASVLMLMVLSVYSFNEVALNYLFA
;
A
#
# COMPACT_ATOMS: atom_id res chain seq x y z
N MET A 1 -37.83 -11.25 -1.82
CA MET A 1 -37.61 -10.36 -2.99
C MET A 1 -36.20 -9.73 -3.01
N VAL A 2 -35.14 -10.43 -2.56
CA VAL A 2 -33.76 -9.88 -2.48
C VAL A 2 -32.75 -10.96 -2.90
N ARG A 3 -32.71 -11.30 -4.18
CA ARG A 3 -31.75 -12.28 -4.74
C ARG A 3 -30.73 -11.70 -5.73
N HIS A 4 -30.82 -10.43 -6.11
CA HIS A 4 -30.03 -9.90 -7.24
C HIS A 4 -29.20 -8.68 -6.85
N PHE A 5 -28.13 -8.88 -6.09
CA PHE A 5 -26.95 -8.01 -6.22
C PHE A 5 -26.01 -8.72 -7.20
N ASP A 6 -26.48 -8.82 -8.45
CA ASP A 6 -25.72 -9.40 -9.54
C ASP A 6 -24.87 -8.28 -10.12
N LEU A 7 -23.58 -8.25 -9.75
CA LEU A 7 -22.57 -7.66 -10.62
C LEU A 7 -22.77 -8.31 -12.01
N TYR A 8 -22.76 -7.54 -13.11
CA TYR A 8 -22.91 -8.14 -14.44
C TYR A 8 -21.90 -9.28 -14.68
N ILE A 9 -20.70 -9.19 -14.09
CA ILE A 9 -19.69 -10.25 -14.05
C ILE A 9 -20.19 -11.53 -13.37
N MET A 10 -20.85 -11.44 -12.20
CA MET A 10 -21.38 -12.63 -11.52
C MET A 10 -22.54 -13.27 -12.30
N HIS A 11 -23.34 -12.46 -13.00
CA HIS A 11 -24.37 -12.97 -13.90
C HIS A 11 -23.75 -13.64 -15.15
N PHE A 12 -22.76 -13.00 -15.75
CA PHE A 12 -22.01 -13.53 -16.90
C PHE A 12 -21.34 -14.87 -16.56
N ILE A 13 -20.65 -14.97 -15.43
CA ILE A 13 -20.04 -16.23 -14.97
C ILE A 13 -21.11 -17.28 -14.64
N SER A 14 -22.27 -16.88 -14.10
CA SER A 14 -23.38 -17.80 -13.85
C SER A 14 -24.02 -18.37 -15.13
N LEU A 15 -23.79 -17.75 -16.30
CA LEU A 15 -24.20 -18.31 -17.60
C LEU A 15 -23.31 -19.49 -18.03
N PHE A 16 -22.05 -19.52 -17.58
CA PHE A 16 -21.09 -20.60 -17.88
C PHE A 16 -21.10 -21.72 -16.83
N LEU A 17 -21.90 -21.60 -15.77
CA LEU A 17 -22.03 -22.62 -14.74
C LEU A 17 -23.31 -23.44 -14.96
N PRO A 18 -23.25 -24.77 -14.81
CA PRO A 18 -24.42 -25.62 -15.02
C PRO A 18 -25.56 -25.21 -14.08
N LYS A 19 -26.68 -24.77 -14.66
CA LYS A 19 -27.90 -24.32 -13.95
C LYS A 19 -28.56 -25.39 -13.07
N ASN A 20 -28.09 -26.63 -13.12
CA ASN A 20 -28.84 -27.82 -12.72
C ASN A 20 -28.23 -28.63 -11.56
N SER A 21 -27.63 -27.97 -10.55
CA SER A 21 -27.29 -28.66 -9.30
C SER A 21 -28.01 -28.02 -8.10
N ASN A 22 -29.11 -28.66 -7.69
CA ASN A 22 -29.76 -28.46 -6.40
C ASN A 22 -28.92 -29.00 -5.22
N THR A 23 -27.60 -29.21 -5.40
CA THR A 23 -26.66 -29.55 -4.33
C THR A 23 -25.89 -28.30 -3.90
N PRO A 24 -26.32 -27.61 -2.83
CA PRO A 24 -25.60 -26.47 -2.28
C PRO A 24 -24.38 -26.99 -1.53
N GLY A 25 -23.23 -27.05 -2.19
CA GLY A 25 -22.00 -27.46 -1.53
C GLY A 25 -20.78 -27.05 -2.31
N VAL A 26 -20.35 -27.90 -3.24
CA VAL A 26 -19.01 -27.81 -3.85
C VAL A 26 -19.00 -26.97 -5.13
N GLY A 27 -19.94 -27.19 -6.06
CA GLY A 27 -19.98 -26.44 -7.33
C GLY A 27 -20.13 -24.93 -7.13
N ALA A 28 -20.91 -24.52 -6.12
CA ALA A 28 -21.07 -23.12 -5.77
C ALA A 28 -19.84 -22.49 -5.09
N ILE A 29 -18.95 -23.30 -4.50
CA ILE A 29 -17.66 -22.84 -3.95
C ILE A 29 -16.66 -22.69 -5.09
N ILE A 30 -16.52 -23.73 -5.94
CA ILE A 30 -15.65 -23.71 -7.12
C ILE A 30 -15.95 -22.50 -8.01
N ALA A 31 -17.22 -22.30 -8.35
CA ALA A 31 -17.71 -21.15 -9.11
C ALA A 31 -17.21 -19.80 -8.57
N ARG A 32 -17.20 -19.62 -7.25
CA ARG A 32 -16.80 -18.37 -6.59
C ARG A 32 -15.30 -18.22 -6.52
N THR A 33 -14.58 -19.31 -6.29
CA THR A 33 -13.12 -19.31 -6.35
C THR A 33 -12.68 -18.90 -7.75
N VAL A 34 -13.25 -19.52 -8.79
CA VAL A 34 -13.01 -19.16 -10.20
C VAL A 34 -13.39 -17.69 -10.47
N SER A 35 -14.51 -17.20 -9.94
CA SER A 35 -14.89 -15.78 -10.10
C SER A 35 -13.88 -14.82 -9.46
N SER A 36 -13.37 -15.17 -8.28
CA SER A 36 -12.39 -14.34 -7.56
C SER A 36 -11.04 -14.35 -8.28
N LEU A 37 -10.62 -15.52 -8.78
CA LEU A 37 -9.45 -15.65 -9.64
C LEU A 37 -9.61 -14.82 -10.90
N LEU A 38 -10.77 -14.85 -11.57
CA LEU A 38 -11.02 -14.06 -12.76
C LEU A 38 -10.95 -12.56 -12.48
N VAL A 39 -11.55 -12.08 -11.38
CA VAL A 39 -11.42 -10.67 -10.96
C VAL A 39 -9.96 -10.31 -10.71
N PHE A 40 -9.21 -11.19 -10.02
CA PHE A 40 -7.78 -11.00 -9.82
C PHE A 40 -7.01 -10.92 -11.15
N PHE A 41 -7.21 -11.85 -12.09
CA PHE A 41 -6.53 -11.85 -13.38
C PHE A 41 -6.91 -10.65 -14.25
N VAL A 42 -8.16 -10.17 -14.20
CA VAL A 42 -8.56 -8.92 -14.87
C VAL A 42 -7.79 -7.73 -14.29
N PHE A 43 -7.71 -7.61 -12.96
CA PHE A 43 -6.96 -6.53 -12.32
C PHE A 43 -5.46 -6.65 -12.55
N ALA A 44 -4.91 -7.87 -12.49
CA ALA A 44 -3.52 -8.13 -12.80
C ALA A 44 -3.22 -7.79 -14.26
N SER A 45 -4.14 -8.04 -15.20
CA SER A 45 -3.97 -7.63 -16.61
C SER A 45 -4.00 -6.11 -16.77
N ILE A 46 -4.88 -5.40 -16.06
CA ILE A 46 -4.91 -3.93 -16.05
C ILE A 46 -3.60 -3.37 -15.48
N GLY A 47 -3.10 -3.95 -14.38
CA GLY A 47 -1.80 -3.61 -13.81
C GLY A 47 -0.65 -3.96 -14.75
N TYR A 48 -0.69 -5.09 -15.45
CA TYR A 48 0.32 -5.42 -16.46
C TYR A 48 0.33 -4.38 -17.59
N LEU A 49 -0.85 -3.99 -18.09
CA LEU A 49 -0.99 -2.94 -19.10
C LEU A 49 -0.51 -1.56 -18.61
N SER A 50 -0.46 -1.33 -17.29
CA SER A 50 0.11 -0.11 -16.72
C SER A 50 1.61 0.02 -16.97
N THR A 51 2.30 -1.10 -17.12
CA THR A 51 3.75 -1.15 -17.31
C THR A 51 4.17 -0.91 -18.77
N PHE A 52 3.20 -0.72 -19.68
CA PHE A 52 3.47 -0.39 -21.07
C PHE A 52 3.37 1.11 -21.32
N SER A 53 4.39 1.62 -22.00
CA SER A 53 4.41 2.97 -22.52
C SER A 53 4.77 2.96 -24.00
N LEU A 54 4.41 4.03 -24.68
CA LEU A 54 4.61 4.21 -26.10
C LEU A 54 5.46 5.48 -26.29
N LEU A 55 6.70 5.30 -26.74
CA LEU A 55 7.60 6.40 -27.05
C LEU A 55 7.48 6.74 -28.54
N LYS A 56 7.24 8.01 -28.84
CA LYS A 56 7.18 8.57 -30.18
C LYS A 56 8.40 9.45 -30.40
N VAL A 57 9.15 9.20 -31.46
CA VAL A 57 10.23 10.07 -31.93
C VAL A 57 9.79 10.68 -33.25
N GLU A 58 9.69 12.00 -33.29
CA GLU A 58 9.45 12.78 -34.50
C GLU A 58 10.80 13.29 -35.01
N MET A 59 11.26 12.80 -36.16
CA MET A 59 12.54 13.20 -36.74
C MET A 59 12.56 13.09 -38.25
N SER A 60 13.44 13.84 -38.92
CA SER A 60 13.73 13.71 -40.34
C SER A 60 15.21 13.45 -40.58
N SER A 61 15.51 12.41 -41.35
CA SER A 61 16.85 12.04 -41.80
C SER A 61 16.92 12.13 -43.33
N PRO A 62 18.05 12.62 -43.89
CA PRO A 62 18.30 12.61 -45.33
C PRO A 62 18.82 11.26 -45.84
N ILE A 63 19.13 10.32 -44.93
CA ILE A 63 19.65 8.99 -45.27
C ILE A 63 18.70 7.90 -44.79
N GLU A 64 18.74 6.75 -45.47
CA GLU A 64 18.19 5.50 -44.94
C GLU A 64 19.13 4.95 -43.87
N SER A 65 18.55 4.59 -42.73
CA SER A 65 19.30 4.13 -41.56
C SER A 65 18.35 3.37 -40.63
N ASP A 66 18.77 3.12 -39.40
CA ASP A 66 17.92 2.58 -38.36
C ASP A 66 17.95 3.50 -37.14
N ILE A 67 16.80 3.62 -36.48
CA ILE A 67 16.66 4.24 -35.17
C ILE A 67 16.48 3.13 -34.14
N GLN A 68 17.20 3.21 -33.04
CA GLN A 68 17.07 2.28 -31.92
C GLN A 68 16.80 3.03 -30.63
N VAL A 69 15.87 2.50 -29.83
CA VAL A 69 15.54 3.02 -28.51
C VAL A 69 15.84 1.94 -27.51
N TYR A 70 16.65 2.28 -26.52
CA TYR A 70 16.95 1.46 -25.35
C TYR A 70 16.24 2.05 -24.13
N TRP A 71 15.84 1.17 -23.21
CA TRP A 71 15.33 1.58 -21.91
C TRP A 71 15.89 0.70 -20.80
N SER A 72 16.12 1.28 -19.64
CA SER A 72 16.73 0.56 -18.51
C SER A 72 16.31 1.19 -17.19
N ASP A 73 16.38 0.43 -16.09
CA ASP A 73 16.20 0.94 -14.72
C ASP A 73 17.49 1.62 -14.25
N GLU A 74 17.45 2.60 -13.34
CA GLU A 74 18.64 3.40 -12.96
C GLU A 74 19.87 2.57 -12.51
N SER A 75 19.66 1.39 -11.94
CA SER A 75 20.73 0.50 -11.48
C SER A 75 21.32 -0.41 -12.57
N ALA A 76 20.67 -0.49 -13.73
CA ALA A 76 21.03 -1.41 -14.81
C ALA A 76 21.60 -0.67 -16.03
N GLY A 77 22.56 -1.28 -16.71
CA GLY A 77 23.04 -0.80 -18.00
C GLY A 77 22.03 -1.05 -19.12
N PHE A 78 22.10 -0.26 -20.20
CA PHE A 78 21.33 -0.54 -21.41
C PHE A 78 21.72 -1.89 -22.00
N SER A 79 20.72 -2.67 -22.44
CA SER A 79 20.91 -3.97 -23.07
C SER A 79 20.10 -4.08 -24.34
N GLU A 80 20.57 -4.90 -25.28
CA GLU A 80 19.84 -5.21 -26.52
C GLU A 80 18.47 -5.87 -26.23
N GLU A 81 18.36 -6.61 -25.13
CA GLU A 81 17.11 -7.23 -24.68
C GLU A 81 16.02 -6.17 -24.35
N LYS A 82 16.42 -5.03 -23.77
CA LYS A 82 15.54 -3.89 -23.51
C LYS A 82 15.73 -2.80 -24.56
N SER A 83 15.55 -3.17 -25.82
CA SER A 83 15.61 -2.22 -26.94
C SER A 83 14.62 -2.54 -28.04
N GLN A 84 14.30 -1.53 -28.85
CA GLN A 84 13.51 -1.72 -30.07
C GLN A 84 14.08 -0.88 -31.21
N LYS A 85 14.21 -1.51 -32.37
CA LYS A 85 14.80 -0.95 -33.58
C LYS A 85 13.73 -0.74 -34.66
N GLN A 86 13.82 0.35 -35.41
CA GLN A 86 12.94 0.65 -36.54
C GLN A 86 13.73 1.27 -37.70
N ALA A 87 13.41 0.86 -38.93
CA ALA A 87 14.02 1.43 -40.13
C ALA A 87 13.60 2.90 -40.34
N VAL A 88 14.59 3.74 -40.58
CA VAL A 88 14.50 5.16 -40.95
C VAL A 88 14.50 5.26 -42.46
N THR A 89 13.37 5.69 -43.04
CA THR A 89 13.24 5.93 -44.47
C THR A 89 13.10 7.41 -44.77
N ILE A 90 13.64 7.84 -45.91
CA ILE A 90 13.56 9.23 -46.37
C ILE A 90 12.08 9.63 -46.50
N GLY A 91 11.70 10.76 -45.90
CA GLY A 91 10.33 11.30 -45.92
C GLY A 91 9.41 10.79 -44.80
N LYS A 92 9.75 9.70 -44.10
CA LYS A 92 9.05 9.29 -42.88
C LYS A 92 9.50 10.17 -41.72
N ARG A 93 8.53 10.65 -40.92
CA ARG A 93 8.81 11.58 -39.81
C ARG A 93 8.48 11.07 -38.43
N SER A 94 7.72 9.98 -38.30
CA SER A 94 7.20 9.50 -37.02
C SER A 94 7.60 8.05 -36.80
N TYR A 95 8.24 7.79 -35.67
CA TYR A 95 8.71 6.49 -35.23
C TYR A 95 8.11 6.18 -33.87
N TRP A 96 7.69 4.93 -33.65
CA TRP A 96 6.93 4.52 -32.48
C TRP A 96 7.55 3.26 -31.87
N PHE A 97 7.80 3.31 -30.57
CA PHE A 97 8.47 2.25 -29.81
C PHE A 97 7.62 1.85 -28.60
N TRP A 98 7.43 0.55 -28.43
CA TRP A 98 6.78 -0.05 -27.26
C TRP A 98 7.81 -0.25 -26.17
N VAL A 99 7.60 0.41 -25.04
CA VAL A 99 8.44 0.32 -23.85
C VAL A 99 7.73 -0.59 -22.86
N ASN A 100 8.33 -1.74 -22.55
CA ASN A 100 7.83 -2.65 -21.52
C ASN A 100 8.49 -2.35 -20.17
N HIS A 101 7.87 -2.80 -19.07
CA HIS A 101 8.37 -2.59 -17.71
C HIS A 101 8.65 -1.11 -17.37
N PHE A 102 7.87 -0.21 -17.96
CA PHE A 102 8.02 1.21 -17.71
C PHE A 102 7.61 1.56 -16.28
N ASN A 103 8.55 2.15 -15.54
CA ASN A 103 8.43 2.69 -14.18
C ASN A 103 9.10 4.09 -14.12
N LYS A 104 9.22 4.72 -12.95
CA LYS A 104 9.83 6.07 -12.83
C LYS A 104 11.36 6.02 -12.88
N SER A 105 11.97 4.89 -12.55
CA SER A 105 13.42 4.66 -12.69
C SER A 105 13.85 4.35 -14.12
N THR A 106 12.90 4.21 -15.05
CA THR A 106 13.17 3.98 -16.47
C THR A 106 13.86 5.20 -17.09
N HIS A 107 15.08 5.01 -17.56
CA HIS A 107 15.80 5.98 -18.39
C HIS A 107 15.91 5.47 -19.83
N PHE A 108 15.93 6.39 -20.79
CA PHE A 108 15.94 6.09 -22.22
C PHE A 108 17.28 6.47 -22.84
N ARG A 109 17.75 5.66 -23.79
CA ARG A 109 18.78 6.03 -24.76
C ARG A 109 18.18 5.91 -26.15
N ILE A 110 18.40 6.92 -26.98
CA ILE A 110 17.88 6.98 -28.34
C ILE A 110 19.07 7.16 -29.27
N ASP A 111 19.18 6.22 -30.19
CA ASP A 111 20.21 6.19 -31.22
C ASP A 111 19.51 6.52 -32.54
N PRO A 112 19.50 7.80 -32.97
CA PRO A 112 18.63 8.26 -34.05
C PRO A 112 19.03 7.73 -35.43
N VAL A 113 20.31 7.44 -35.67
CA VAL A 113 20.86 6.93 -36.94
C VAL A 113 22.14 6.14 -36.67
N THR A 114 22.53 5.28 -37.60
CA THR A 114 23.74 4.43 -37.57
C THR A 114 24.91 4.94 -38.41
N ALA A 115 24.78 6.12 -39.02
CA ALA A 115 25.81 6.71 -39.87
C ALA A 115 25.87 8.24 -39.69
N PRO A 116 27.06 8.87 -39.85
CA PRO A 116 27.22 10.32 -39.78
C PRO A 116 26.31 11.04 -40.78
N THR A 117 25.48 11.96 -40.30
CA THR A 117 24.54 12.73 -41.11
C THR A 117 24.01 13.94 -40.34
N HIS A 118 23.44 14.90 -41.08
CA HIS A 118 22.63 15.97 -40.49
C HIS A 118 21.18 15.51 -40.41
N LEU A 119 20.64 15.44 -39.20
CA LEU A 119 19.24 15.08 -38.97
C LEU A 119 18.57 16.13 -38.08
N ARG A 120 17.25 16.15 -38.12
CA ARG A 120 16.45 17.05 -37.28
C ARG A 120 15.49 16.23 -36.45
N ILE A 121 15.52 16.40 -35.14
CA ILE A 121 14.53 15.82 -34.23
C ILE A 121 13.56 16.94 -33.87
N ASP A 122 12.29 16.73 -34.20
CA ASP A 122 11.20 17.70 -34.04
C ASP A 122 10.49 17.57 -32.68
N ALA A 123 10.39 16.36 -32.13
CA ALA A 123 9.86 16.11 -30.80
C ALA A 123 10.14 14.68 -30.34
N ILE A 124 10.18 14.47 -29.03
CA ILE A 124 10.13 13.13 -28.43
C ILE A 124 8.99 13.14 -27.41
N LYS A 125 8.03 12.22 -27.56
CA LYS A 125 6.82 12.16 -26.75
C LYS A 125 6.65 10.79 -26.14
N LEU A 126 6.35 10.73 -24.85
CA LEU A 126 6.05 9.50 -24.15
C LEU A 126 4.58 9.46 -23.76
N TYR A 127 3.88 8.42 -24.20
CA TYR A 127 2.51 8.15 -23.83
C TYR A 127 2.46 6.95 -22.89
N SER A 128 1.74 7.06 -21.79
CA SER A 128 1.51 5.95 -20.88
C SER A 128 0.06 5.95 -20.43
N LEU A 129 -0.44 4.80 -19.99
CA LEU A 129 -1.82 4.65 -19.55
C LEU A 129 -2.09 5.44 -18.25
N PHE A 130 -1.13 5.45 -17.32
CA PHE A 130 -1.29 6.05 -15.99
C PHE A 130 -0.62 7.42 -15.83
N TYR A 131 0.16 7.85 -16.82
CA TYR A 131 0.88 9.12 -16.79
C TYR A 131 0.37 10.09 -17.85
N SER A 132 0.52 11.37 -17.56
CA SER A 132 0.26 12.41 -18.55
C SER A 132 1.29 12.28 -19.67
N PRO A 133 0.91 12.51 -20.94
CA PRO A 133 1.87 12.52 -22.04
C PRO A 133 3.02 13.48 -21.72
N ILE A 134 4.25 12.98 -21.83
CA ILE A 134 5.46 13.78 -21.63
C ILE A 134 5.96 14.21 -23.00
N ASP A 135 6.20 15.51 -23.18
CA ASP A 135 6.88 16.07 -24.34
C ASP A 135 8.25 16.56 -23.86
N PHE A 136 9.31 15.88 -24.31
CA PHE A 136 10.67 16.15 -23.83
C PHE A 136 11.22 17.43 -24.45
N ASN A 137 11.79 18.28 -23.62
CA ASN A 137 12.53 19.45 -24.06
C ASN A 137 13.95 19.03 -24.46
N LEU A 138 14.19 18.89 -25.75
CA LEU A 138 15.43 18.34 -26.30
C LEU A 138 16.68 19.20 -26.03
N LEU A 139 16.54 20.43 -25.53
CA LEU A 139 17.66 21.29 -25.14
C LEU A 139 18.03 21.18 -23.67
N ASN A 140 17.07 20.80 -22.81
CA ASN A 140 17.24 20.84 -21.35
C ASN A 140 17.13 19.47 -20.69
N ASP A 141 16.33 18.56 -21.24
CA ASP A 141 16.05 17.25 -20.65
C ASP A 141 17.09 16.14 -20.96
N PRO A 142 17.95 16.22 -22.00
CA PRO A 142 19.00 15.23 -22.20
C PRO A 142 19.99 15.22 -21.03
N VAL A 143 20.20 14.04 -20.45
CA VAL A 143 21.17 13.83 -19.36
C VAL A 143 22.57 13.62 -19.91
N LYS A 144 22.67 13.07 -21.13
CA LYS A 144 23.92 12.83 -21.83
C LYS A 144 23.69 12.88 -23.34
N ILE A 145 24.61 13.51 -24.05
CA ILE A 145 24.63 13.60 -25.50
C ILE A 145 26.05 13.20 -25.92
N ASN A 146 26.19 12.07 -26.61
CA ASN A 146 27.47 11.60 -27.15
C ASN A 146 27.44 11.70 -28.68
N ASP A 147 28.57 12.13 -29.26
CA ASP A 147 28.80 12.16 -30.72
C ASP A 147 27.79 12.94 -31.56
N ILE A 148 27.11 13.88 -30.92
CA ILE A 148 26.13 14.80 -31.50
C ILE A 148 26.59 16.24 -31.24
N VAL A 149 26.68 17.04 -32.30
CA VAL A 149 26.80 18.50 -32.19
C VAL A 149 25.47 19.14 -32.55
N VAL A 150 24.95 20.00 -31.66
CA VAL A 150 23.74 20.78 -31.93
C VAL A 150 24.10 21.88 -32.92
N ALA A 151 23.62 21.75 -34.16
CA ALA A 151 23.95 22.66 -35.25
C ALA A 151 23.09 23.93 -35.16
N ASP A 152 23.75 25.04 -34.83
CA ASP A 152 23.31 26.44 -34.99
C ASP A 152 22.05 26.88 -34.19
N ASN A 153 22.24 27.79 -33.22
CA ASN A 153 21.18 28.28 -32.31
C ASN A 153 20.10 29.15 -32.98
N ASN A 154 20.27 29.52 -34.25
CA ASN A 154 19.39 30.46 -34.95
C ASN A 154 18.04 29.87 -35.41
N GLY A 155 17.79 28.57 -35.20
CA GLY A 155 16.52 27.90 -35.48
C GLY A 155 16.09 26.83 -34.47
N ALA A 156 16.86 26.64 -33.39
CA ALA A 156 16.52 25.71 -32.33
C ALA A 156 15.34 26.25 -31.50
N SER A 157 14.31 25.42 -31.32
CA SER A 157 13.19 25.72 -30.42
C SER A 157 13.21 24.74 -29.25
N GLN A 158 12.47 24.99 -28.17
CA GLN A 158 12.42 24.10 -26.99
C GLN A 158 12.10 22.63 -27.33
N HIS A 159 11.50 22.35 -28.49
CA HIS A 159 11.09 21.01 -28.92
C HIS A 159 11.88 20.46 -30.11
N ALA A 160 12.58 21.30 -30.88
CA ALA A 160 13.25 20.88 -32.11
C ALA A 160 14.73 21.25 -32.12
N ILE A 161 15.58 20.25 -32.38
CA ILE A 161 17.03 20.39 -32.47
C ILE A 161 17.55 19.84 -33.81
N ASN A 162 18.44 20.60 -34.43
CA ASN A 162 19.24 20.12 -35.56
C ASN A 162 20.49 19.46 -34.99
N ILE A 163 20.74 18.22 -35.40
CA ILE A 163 21.82 17.38 -34.90
C ILE A 163 22.74 17.06 -36.07
N GLU A 164 24.03 17.33 -35.88
CA GLU A 164 25.10 16.79 -36.70
C GLU A 164 25.69 15.58 -35.96
N SER A 165 25.47 14.38 -36.51
CA SER A 165 26.07 13.15 -36.00
C SER A 165 27.50 13.03 -36.52
N ILE A 166 28.50 13.05 -35.63
CA ILE A 166 29.92 12.99 -36.00
C ILE A 166 30.41 11.54 -36.10
N ALA A 167 29.80 10.62 -35.33
CA ALA A 167 30.15 9.19 -35.32
C ALA A 167 29.02 8.32 -35.90
N GLY A 168 29.29 7.01 -36.01
CA GLY A 168 28.31 6.00 -36.46
C GLY A 168 27.31 5.55 -35.40
N ASP A 169 27.35 6.10 -34.18
CA ASP A 169 26.44 5.75 -33.09
C ASP A 169 26.14 6.96 -32.18
N PRO A 170 25.46 8.01 -32.69
CA PRO A 170 25.00 9.14 -31.88
C PRO A 170 24.03 8.70 -30.79
N GLN A 171 24.18 9.18 -29.55
CA GLN A 171 23.35 8.75 -28.42
C GLN A 171 22.72 9.95 -27.71
N ILE A 172 21.41 9.87 -27.49
CA ILE A 172 20.65 10.83 -26.67
C ILE A 172 20.05 10.09 -25.48
N GLU A 173 20.54 10.39 -24.28
CA GLU A 173 19.99 9.83 -23.05
C GLU A 173 19.00 10.79 -22.40
N ILE A 174 17.80 10.31 -22.08
CA ILE A 174 16.71 11.13 -21.54
C ILE A 174 16.09 10.45 -20.31
N ARG A 175 15.73 11.26 -19.30
CA ARG A 175 15.01 10.80 -18.11
C ARG A 175 13.59 11.38 -18.04
N PRO A 176 12.54 10.55 -18.07
CA PRO A 176 11.17 11.02 -17.90
C PRO A 176 10.94 11.51 -16.47
N ILE A 177 10.39 12.72 -16.35
CA ILE A 177 9.87 13.23 -15.08
C ILE A 177 8.35 13.10 -15.12
N GLN A 178 7.85 12.09 -14.42
CA GLN A 178 6.45 11.67 -14.56
C GLN A 178 5.47 12.57 -13.80
N LEU A 179 4.32 12.84 -14.43
CA LEU A 179 3.16 13.49 -13.81
C LEU A 179 1.97 12.54 -13.91
N ASN A 180 1.41 12.14 -12.77
CA ASN A 180 0.27 11.22 -12.72
C ASN A 180 -0.93 11.75 -13.51
N ASN A 181 -1.55 10.87 -14.28
CA ASN A 181 -2.80 11.16 -14.95
C ASN A 181 -3.98 10.76 -14.06
N ILE A 182 -4.41 11.67 -13.18
CA ILE A 182 -5.54 11.41 -12.28
C ILE A 182 -6.84 11.13 -13.03
N TRP A 183 -6.98 11.65 -14.25
CA TRP A 183 -8.14 11.41 -15.11
C TRP A 183 -8.25 9.97 -15.55
N PHE A 184 -7.13 9.26 -15.75
CA PHE A 184 -7.18 7.86 -16.11
C PHE A 184 -7.80 7.02 -14.99
N LEU A 185 -7.37 7.21 -13.74
CA LEU A 185 -7.97 6.53 -12.59
C LEU A 185 -9.47 6.83 -12.52
N ILE A 186 -9.88 8.09 -12.72
CA ILE A 186 -11.29 8.49 -12.70
C ILE A 186 -12.09 7.81 -13.83
N VAL A 187 -11.56 7.79 -15.06
CA VAL A 187 -12.21 7.15 -16.22
C VAL A 187 -12.31 5.65 -16.02
N LEU A 188 -11.25 5.00 -15.55
CA LEU A 188 -11.24 3.57 -15.25
C LEU A 188 -12.26 3.23 -14.16
N VAL A 189 -12.33 4.04 -13.11
CA VAL A 189 -13.31 3.94 -12.03
C VAL A 189 -14.74 4.13 -12.54
N LEU A 190 -14.97 5.05 -13.48
CA LEU A 190 -16.26 5.25 -14.14
C LEU A 190 -16.63 4.07 -15.04
N VAL A 191 -15.69 3.53 -15.83
CA VAL A 191 -15.92 2.36 -16.68
C VAL A 191 -16.24 1.13 -15.82
N ILE A 192 -15.47 0.89 -14.75
CA ILE A 192 -15.75 -0.16 -13.78
C ILE A 192 -17.14 0.05 -13.15
N ALA A 193 -17.51 1.27 -12.81
CA ALA A 193 -18.85 1.58 -12.29
C ALA A 193 -19.96 1.25 -13.31
N LEU A 194 -19.76 1.57 -14.59
CA LEU A 194 -20.72 1.29 -15.67
C LEU A 194 -20.86 -0.21 -15.94
N VAL A 195 -19.74 -0.95 -15.90
CA VAL A 195 -19.71 -2.40 -16.14
C VAL A 195 -20.25 -3.20 -14.96
N LEU A 196 -19.96 -2.78 -13.73
CA LEU A 196 -20.30 -3.56 -12.53
C LEU A 196 -21.71 -3.29 -12.01
N PHE A 197 -22.26 -2.07 -12.17
CA PHE A 197 -23.51 -1.69 -11.53
C PHE A 197 -24.66 -1.55 -12.53
N LYS A 198 -25.86 -2.03 -12.15
CA LYS A 198 -27.08 -1.82 -12.96
C LYS A 198 -27.36 -0.34 -13.16
N GLY A 199 -27.96 0.02 -14.30
CA GLY A 199 -28.27 1.40 -14.68
C GLY A 199 -28.96 2.25 -13.62
N ALA A 200 -29.85 1.64 -12.81
CA ALA A 200 -30.53 2.31 -11.70
C ALA A 200 -29.60 2.82 -10.58
N TYR A 201 -28.36 2.31 -10.50
CA TYR A 201 -27.36 2.69 -9.50
C TYR A 201 -26.31 3.67 -10.03
N ILE A 202 -26.18 3.83 -11.35
CA ILE A 202 -25.20 4.73 -11.98
C ILE A 202 -25.34 6.14 -11.42
N LYS A 203 -26.55 6.68 -11.33
CA LYS A 203 -26.78 8.04 -10.77
C LYS A 203 -26.24 8.18 -9.34
N LYS A 204 -26.38 7.15 -8.51
CA LYS A 204 -25.94 7.19 -7.11
C LYS A 204 -24.42 7.02 -6.98
N VAL A 205 -23.83 6.15 -7.78
CA VAL A 205 -22.38 5.99 -7.88
C VAL A 205 -21.75 7.28 -8.41
N LEU A 206 -22.37 7.93 -9.39
CA LEU A 206 -21.88 9.19 -9.95
C LEU A 206 -21.92 10.34 -8.93
N VAL A 207 -22.96 10.44 -8.11
CA VAL A 207 -22.99 11.37 -6.96
C VAL A 207 -21.89 11.05 -5.95
N PHE A 208 -21.65 9.77 -5.65
CA PHE A 208 -20.56 9.38 -4.77
C PHE A 208 -19.20 9.75 -5.36
N ILE A 209 -18.96 9.50 -6.65
CA ILE A 209 -17.73 9.87 -7.35
C ILE A 209 -17.54 11.39 -7.31
N ILE A 210 -18.57 12.18 -7.58
CA ILE A 210 -18.50 13.64 -7.48
C ILE A 210 -18.16 14.08 -6.06
N GLY A 211 -18.82 13.53 -5.03
CA GLY A 211 -18.53 13.84 -3.65
C GLY A 211 -17.12 13.42 -3.22
N PHE A 212 -16.67 12.24 -3.67
CA PHE A 212 -15.32 11.73 -3.45
C PHE A 212 -14.28 12.64 -4.11
N MET A 213 -14.49 13.02 -5.38
CA MET A 213 -13.60 13.92 -6.12
C MET A 213 -13.57 15.31 -5.49
N ALA A 214 -14.70 15.84 -5.03
CA ALA A 214 -14.74 17.12 -4.35
C ALA A 214 -13.95 17.08 -3.02
N LEU A 215 -14.10 15.99 -2.25
CA LEU A 215 -13.35 15.82 -1.00
C LEU A 215 -11.85 15.65 -1.27
N TYR A 216 -11.50 14.84 -2.27
CA TYR A 216 -10.13 14.62 -2.68
C TYR A 216 -9.46 15.90 -3.24
N ALA A 217 -10.18 16.67 -4.06
CA ALA A 217 -9.70 17.96 -4.57
C ALA A 217 -9.47 18.98 -3.44
N LEU A 218 -10.32 18.96 -2.39
CA LEU A 218 -10.12 19.78 -1.21
C LEU A 218 -8.83 19.37 -0.47
N LEU A 219 -8.50 18.08 -0.38
CA LEU A 219 -7.21 17.64 0.16
C LEU A 219 -6.03 18.13 -0.70
N ASN A 220 -6.15 18.06 -2.04
CA ASN A 220 -5.13 18.57 -2.95
C ASN A 220 -4.95 20.10 -2.87
N SER A 221 -5.96 20.84 -2.41
CA SER A 221 -5.81 22.28 -2.15
C SER A 221 -4.88 22.59 -0.96
N ASN A 222 -4.68 21.62 -0.06
CA ASN A 222 -3.76 21.69 1.07
C ASN A 222 -2.34 21.16 0.73
N THR A 223 -2.03 20.97 -0.56
CA THR A 223 -0.67 20.59 -0.99
C THR A 223 0.29 21.75 -0.81
N THR A 224 1.50 21.45 -0.34
CA THR A 224 2.53 22.47 -0.23
C THR A 224 2.98 22.92 -1.62
N ARG A 225 3.15 24.22 -1.82
CA ARG A 225 3.59 24.77 -3.10
C ARG A 225 4.85 25.61 -2.94
N LEU A 226 5.86 25.34 -3.74
CA LEU A 226 6.99 26.23 -3.95
C LEU A 226 6.62 27.24 -5.04
N ILE A 227 6.74 28.51 -4.73
CA ILE A 227 6.57 29.61 -5.66
C ILE A 227 7.93 30.22 -5.94
N LEU A 228 8.37 30.18 -7.20
CA LEU A 228 9.56 30.88 -7.66
C LEU A 228 9.13 32.06 -8.53
N GLN A 229 9.64 33.26 -8.24
CA GLN A 229 9.42 34.45 -9.07
C GLN A 229 10.75 34.95 -9.61
N THR A 230 10.83 35.09 -10.93
CA THR A 230 12.02 35.59 -11.61
C THR A 230 11.96 37.10 -11.75
N ALA A 231 13.09 37.79 -11.62
CA ALA A 231 13.16 39.25 -11.84
C ALA A 231 13.24 39.62 -13.34
N GLN A 232 13.69 38.68 -14.18
CA GLN A 232 13.95 38.85 -15.61
C GLN A 232 13.55 37.56 -16.38
N PRO A 233 13.24 37.67 -17.68
CA PRO A 233 13.08 36.50 -18.57
C PRO A 233 14.35 35.65 -18.56
N MET A 234 14.24 34.38 -18.20
CA MET A 234 15.42 33.50 -18.12
C MET A 234 15.07 32.05 -18.42
N SER A 235 16.05 31.28 -18.88
CA SER A 235 15.90 29.84 -19.15
C SER A 235 16.96 29.00 -18.45
N GLY A 236 16.53 27.95 -17.76
CA GLY A 236 17.41 26.99 -17.11
C GLY A 236 16.65 25.90 -16.37
N GLN A 237 17.38 25.05 -15.65
CA GLN A 237 16.82 24.02 -14.81
C GLN A 237 17.22 24.21 -13.36
N LEU A 238 16.26 24.04 -12.46
CA LEU A 238 16.48 24.05 -11.03
C LEU A 238 16.04 22.71 -10.44
N LYS A 239 16.98 21.95 -9.89
CA LYS A 239 16.64 20.77 -9.09
C LYS A 239 16.39 21.21 -7.65
N VAL A 240 15.22 20.88 -7.14
CA VAL A 240 14.81 21.16 -5.76
C VAL A 240 14.84 19.86 -4.99
N PHE A 241 15.74 19.77 -4.03
CA PHE A 241 15.82 18.66 -3.09
C PHE A 241 15.21 19.07 -1.76
N TRP A 242 14.70 18.06 -1.05
CA TRP A 242 14.24 18.27 0.30
C TRP A 242 14.53 17.13 1.26
N ARG A 243 14.97 17.48 2.47
CA ARG A 243 15.38 16.53 3.51
C ARG A 243 15.18 17.03 4.93
N ASP A 244 15.18 16.10 5.88
CA ASP A 244 15.38 16.41 7.30
C ASP A 244 16.87 16.81 7.51
N ALA A 245 17.22 17.65 8.50
CA ALA A 245 18.55 18.29 8.56
C ALA A 245 19.69 17.27 8.66
N ASP A 246 19.40 16.14 9.29
CA ASP A 246 20.34 15.05 9.55
C ASP A 246 20.31 13.94 8.48
N GLN A 247 19.47 14.06 7.45
CA GLN A 247 19.40 13.09 6.35
C GLN A 247 20.25 13.55 5.15
N ALA A 248 20.80 12.62 4.37
CA ALA A 248 21.46 12.95 3.10
C ALA A 248 20.43 13.39 2.04
N ASN A 249 20.89 14.10 0.99
CA ASN A 249 20.04 14.37 -0.18
C ASN A 249 19.59 13.04 -0.78
N SER A 250 18.27 12.83 -0.89
CA SER A 250 17.70 11.68 -1.60
C SER A 250 17.15 12.12 -2.94
N TYR A 251 17.46 11.39 -4.00
CA TYR A 251 16.90 11.62 -5.35
C TYR A 251 15.38 11.38 -5.40
N THR A 252 14.85 10.55 -4.50
CA THR A 252 13.41 10.32 -4.36
C THR A 252 12.65 11.55 -3.83
N ARG A 253 13.37 12.48 -3.20
CA ARG A 253 12.88 13.76 -2.68
C ARG A 253 13.45 14.94 -3.46
N ALA A 254 13.42 14.81 -4.78
CA ALA A 254 13.87 15.84 -5.70
C ALA A 254 12.80 16.15 -6.76
N ARG A 255 12.74 17.40 -7.21
CA ARG A 255 11.95 17.81 -8.37
C ARG A 255 12.76 18.76 -9.25
N VAL A 256 12.85 18.47 -10.54
CA VAL A 256 13.46 19.38 -11.51
C VAL A 256 12.39 20.37 -12.00
N ILE A 257 12.79 21.63 -12.16
CA ILE A 257 11.94 22.70 -12.63
C ILE A 257 12.59 23.29 -13.88
N ASN A 258 11.89 23.17 -15.00
CA ASN A 258 12.26 23.86 -16.23
C ASN A 258 11.75 25.30 -16.12
N ILE A 259 12.67 26.25 -16.09
CA ILE A 259 12.40 27.68 -16.07
C ILE A 259 12.46 28.15 -17.52
N SER A 260 11.39 28.79 -17.97
CA SER A 260 11.19 29.29 -19.32
C SER A 260 11.20 30.82 -19.36
N THR A 261 11.59 31.38 -20.50
CA THR A 261 11.73 32.84 -20.65
C THR A 261 10.40 33.59 -20.63
N ASP A 262 9.29 32.89 -20.86
CA ASP A 262 7.93 33.42 -20.96
C ASP A 262 7.13 33.38 -19.64
N GLN A 263 7.66 32.74 -18.59
CA GLN A 263 7.01 32.67 -17.28
C GLN A 263 7.79 33.44 -16.20
N ALA A 264 7.13 34.43 -15.61
CA ALA A 264 7.67 35.22 -14.49
C ALA A 264 7.40 34.58 -13.11
N LYS A 265 6.51 33.59 -13.05
CA LYS A 265 6.09 32.94 -11.80
C LYS A 265 5.85 31.45 -12.01
N TYR A 266 6.55 30.65 -11.23
CA TYR A 266 6.43 29.19 -11.20
C TYR A 266 5.77 28.79 -9.90
N VAL A 267 4.69 28.01 -9.96
CA VAL A 267 4.02 27.46 -8.77
C VAL A 267 4.05 25.95 -8.86
N LEU A 268 4.75 25.32 -7.94
CA LEU A 268 5.10 23.91 -8.02
C LEU A 268 4.59 23.21 -6.77
N PRO A 269 3.72 22.20 -6.89
CA PRO A 269 3.35 21.41 -5.73
C PRO A 269 4.57 20.61 -5.26
N ILE A 270 5.18 20.97 -4.15
CA ILE A 270 6.24 20.17 -3.55
C ILE A 270 5.59 19.22 -2.53
N GLY A 271 6.21 18.06 -2.31
CA GLY A 271 5.71 17.08 -1.33
C GLY A 271 5.64 17.67 0.09
N ASN A 272 5.44 16.83 1.09
CA ASN A 272 5.40 17.28 2.48
C ASN A 272 6.70 18.03 2.88
N VAL A 273 6.59 19.31 3.24
CA VAL A 273 7.68 20.22 3.71
C VAL A 273 7.65 20.47 5.19
N SER A 274 6.63 19.94 5.86
CA SER A 274 6.49 20.14 7.29
C SER A 274 7.59 19.49 8.14
N ASN A 275 8.26 18.43 7.64
CA ASN A 275 9.45 17.87 8.31
C ASN A 275 10.76 18.29 7.66
N ILE A 276 10.74 18.75 6.40
CA ILE A 276 11.91 19.30 5.71
C ILE A 276 12.52 20.39 6.60
N GLU A 277 13.78 20.20 6.99
CA GLU A 277 14.58 21.21 7.68
C GLU A 277 15.54 21.88 6.70
N VAL A 278 15.84 21.22 5.56
CA VAL A 278 16.71 21.74 4.51
C VAL A 278 16.02 21.61 3.14
N LEU A 279 15.84 22.74 2.48
CA LEU A 279 15.53 22.79 1.05
C LEU A 279 16.81 23.15 0.31
N TYR A 280 17.25 22.26 -0.58
CA TYR A 280 18.48 22.45 -1.34
C TYR A 280 18.13 22.70 -2.80
N LEU A 281 18.65 23.79 -3.36
CA LEU A 281 18.36 24.21 -4.72
C LEU A 281 19.64 24.08 -5.55
N GLN A 282 19.65 23.14 -6.49
CA GLN A 282 20.78 22.90 -7.37
C GLN A 282 20.46 23.41 -8.78
N PRO A 283 20.97 24.59 -9.17
CA PRO A 283 20.77 25.12 -10.52
C PRO A 283 21.70 24.41 -11.52
N ASN A 284 21.26 24.29 -12.77
CA ASN A 284 22.13 23.82 -13.87
C ASN A 284 23.11 24.90 -14.38
N LYS A 285 22.94 26.16 -13.96
CA LYS A 285 23.80 27.31 -14.29
C LYS A 285 24.15 28.06 -13.00
N GLU A 286 25.41 28.38 -12.79
CA GLU A 286 25.89 29.01 -11.55
C GLU A 286 25.16 30.31 -11.18
N ASN A 287 24.75 31.11 -12.17
CA ASN A 287 24.08 32.41 -11.95
C ASN A 287 22.55 32.34 -11.91
N LEU A 288 21.93 31.15 -11.94
CA LEU A 288 20.48 31.01 -12.01
C LEU A 288 19.77 31.43 -10.71
N LEU A 289 20.36 31.07 -9.56
CA LEU A 289 19.76 31.34 -8.25
C LEU A 289 19.69 32.83 -7.91
N GLY A 290 20.72 33.59 -8.28
CA GLY A 290 20.80 35.03 -8.02
C GLY A 290 19.82 35.90 -8.83
N GLN A 291 19.03 35.30 -9.73
CA GLN A 291 18.05 36.01 -10.57
C GLN A 291 16.59 35.81 -10.11
N PHE A 292 16.37 34.97 -9.09
CA PHE A 292 15.08 34.87 -8.43
C PHE A 292 14.87 36.07 -7.50
N LYS A 293 13.75 36.76 -7.70
CA LYS A 293 13.33 37.88 -6.86
C LYS A 293 12.80 37.39 -5.52
N ASP A 294 11.97 36.36 -5.57
CA ASP A 294 11.32 35.77 -4.41
C ASP A 294 11.21 34.26 -4.59
N ILE A 295 11.54 33.52 -3.53
CA ILE A 295 11.27 32.09 -3.43
C ILE A 295 10.42 31.88 -2.18
N ASN A 296 9.15 31.52 -2.40
CA ASN A 296 8.16 31.40 -1.34
C ASN A 296 7.65 29.98 -1.24
N ILE A 297 7.61 29.39 -0.04
CA ILE A 297 6.90 28.14 0.19
C ILE A 297 5.53 28.47 0.76
N LEU A 298 4.49 28.20 -0.01
CA LEU A 298 3.11 28.19 0.45
C LEU A 298 2.78 26.79 1.00
N GLU A 299 3.05 26.62 2.29
CA GLU A 299 2.49 25.55 3.09
C GLU A 299 1.55 26.17 4.13
N PRO A 300 0.49 25.48 4.58
CA PRO A 300 -0.22 25.87 5.78
C PRO A 300 0.75 25.92 6.99
N GLY A 301 1.31 27.11 7.28
CA GLY A 301 2.09 27.39 8.50
C GLY A 301 3.57 27.68 8.34
N PHE A 302 4.04 27.97 7.13
CA PHE A 302 5.47 28.20 6.88
C PHE A 302 5.65 29.56 6.19
N SER A 303 6.64 30.32 6.67
CA SER A 303 7.19 31.49 5.98
C SER A 303 8.69 31.30 5.92
N VAL A 304 9.28 31.37 4.74
CA VAL A 304 10.73 31.21 4.56
C VAL A 304 11.37 32.59 4.47
N GLY A 305 12.55 32.76 5.10
CA GLY A 305 13.42 33.91 4.88
C GLY A 305 14.12 33.86 3.52
N GLU A 306 15.02 34.82 3.25
CA GLU A 306 15.80 34.86 2.00
C GLU A 306 16.64 33.57 1.83
N LEU A 307 16.67 33.03 0.60
CA LEU A 307 17.24 31.72 0.26
C LEU A 307 18.59 31.87 -0.46
N ASN A 308 19.61 31.17 0.05
CA ASN A 308 20.90 30.87 -0.59
C ASN A 308 20.92 29.43 -1.19
N ALA A 309 22.00 29.03 -1.87
CA ALA A 309 22.13 27.73 -2.56
C ALA A 309 21.83 26.49 -1.68
N GLU A 310 22.16 26.55 -0.40
CA GLU A 310 21.63 25.66 0.63
C GLU A 310 20.98 26.54 1.70
N THR A 311 19.68 26.39 1.92
CA THR A 311 18.97 27.18 2.94
C THR A 311 18.26 26.24 3.91
N ILE A 312 18.61 26.40 5.17
CA ILE A 312 17.90 25.80 6.29
C ILE A 312 16.61 26.60 6.46
N ILE A 313 15.46 25.94 6.35
CA ILE A 313 14.17 26.60 6.53
C ILE A 313 13.88 26.69 8.03
N ASP A 314 14.05 27.87 8.61
CA ASP A 314 13.65 28.12 10.00
C ASP A 314 12.13 28.09 10.15
N LYS A 315 11.63 27.10 10.89
CA LYS A 315 10.19 26.90 11.12
C LYS A 315 9.65 27.97 12.07
N LYS A 316 8.88 28.93 11.55
CA LYS A 316 7.97 29.73 12.39
C LYS A 316 6.82 28.84 12.90
N LYS A 317 6.61 28.83 14.21
CA LYS A 317 5.57 28.03 14.91
C LYS A 317 4.16 28.64 14.82
N ASP A 318 3.78 29.28 13.72
CA ASP A 318 2.47 29.93 13.62
C ASP A 318 1.36 28.95 13.21
N PHE A 319 0.76 28.33 14.23
CA PHE A 319 -0.39 27.42 14.15
C PHE A 319 -1.66 28.03 13.52
N SER A 320 -1.73 29.36 13.36
CA SER A 320 -2.91 30.10 12.91
C SER A 320 -3.37 29.73 11.48
N SER A 321 -2.45 29.26 10.66
CA SER A 321 -2.67 28.85 9.26
C SER A 321 -3.44 27.53 9.08
N LEU A 322 -3.38 26.61 10.05
CA LEU A 322 -4.09 25.33 10.01
C LEU A 322 -5.59 25.47 10.33
N ILE A 323 -5.98 26.59 10.93
CA ILE A 323 -7.36 26.83 11.39
C ILE A 323 -8.35 26.81 10.23
N ARG A 324 -8.06 27.49 9.12
CA ARG A 324 -8.98 27.54 7.95
C ARG A 324 -9.20 26.17 7.32
N PRO A 325 -8.15 25.38 6.98
CA PRO A 325 -8.32 24.00 6.53
C PRO A 325 -9.07 23.12 7.52
N LEU A 326 -8.80 23.26 8.83
CA LEU A 326 -9.45 22.50 9.88
C LEU A 326 -10.96 22.82 9.99
N ILE A 327 -11.35 24.09 9.87
CA ILE A 327 -12.77 24.50 9.79
C ILE A 327 -13.42 23.87 8.55
N GLY A 328 -12.78 23.97 7.38
CA GLY A 328 -13.27 23.34 6.15
C GLY A 328 -13.48 21.84 6.31
N PHE A 329 -12.51 21.16 6.93
CA PHE A 329 -12.59 19.73 7.26
C PHE A 329 -13.79 19.41 8.15
N PHE A 330 -13.99 20.16 9.25
CA PHE A 330 -15.13 19.96 10.16
C PHE A 330 -16.48 20.24 9.50
N VAL A 331 -16.58 21.26 8.64
CA VAL A 331 -17.80 21.55 7.88
C VAL A 331 -18.15 20.37 6.98
N VAL A 332 -17.19 19.87 6.20
CA VAL A 332 -17.44 18.74 5.30
C VAL A 332 -17.77 17.47 6.08
N TYR A 333 -17.04 17.19 7.16
CA TYR A 333 -17.32 16.06 8.06
C TYR A 333 -18.75 16.13 8.64
N SER A 334 -19.16 17.31 9.10
CA SER A 334 -20.50 17.53 9.66
C SER A 334 -21.59 17.37 8.60
N VAL A 335 -21.37 17.89 7.39
CA VAL A 335 -22.29 17.71 6.25
C VAL A 335 -22.44 16.23 5.89
N LEU A 336 -21.34 15.47 5.85
CA LEU A 336 -21.39 14.02 5.61
C LEU A 336 -22.19 13.29 6.70
N ALA A 337 -21.98 13.62 7.97
CA ALA A 337 -22.74 13.05 9.07
C ALA A 337 -24.24 13.38 8.95
N LEU A 338 -24.61 14.62 8.62
CA LEU A 338 -26.01 15.02 8.38
C LEU A 338 -26.63 14.28 7.18
N ILE A 339 -25.87 14.08 6.10
CA ILE A 339 -26.32 13.30 4.94
C ILE A 339 -26.60 11.85 5.35
N PHE A 340 -25.69 11.19 6.06
CA PHE A 340 -25.88 9.81 6.51
C PHE A 340 -27.02 9.69 7.52
N MET A 341 -27.21 10.68 8.39
CA MET A 341 -28.33 10.76 9.31
C MET A 341 -29.67 10.78 8.54
N ASN A 342 -29.79 11.62 7.52
CA ASN A 342 -30.99 11.72 6.68
C ASN A 342 -31.23 10.47 5.81
N ILE A 343 -30.17 9.84 5.31
CA ILE A 343 -30.23 8.60 4.53
C ILE A 343 -30.71 7.42 5.39
N GLY A 344 -30.36 7.39 6.68
CA GLY A 344 -30.78 6.35 7.64
C GLY A 344 -32.30 6.17 7.77
N ASN A 345 -33.10 7.17 7.41
CA ASN A 345 -34.57 7.15 7.55
C ASN A 345 -35.33 6.37 6.46
N LYS A 346 -34.68 5.89 5.38
CA LYS A 346 -35.37 5.27 4.24
C LYS A 346 -34.89 3.84 3.97
N ASN A 347 -35.80 2.86 3.86
CA ASN A 347 -35.50 1.45 3.56
C ASN A 347 -34.63 1.21 2.29
N GLN A 348 -34.62 2.15 1.33
CA GLN A 348 -33.75 2.10 0.15
C GLN A 348 -32.26 2.41 0.44
N SER A 349 -31.91 2.94 1.61
CA SER A 349 -30.54 3.40 1.92
C SER A 349 -29.53 2.28 2.10
N SER A 350 -29.96 1.14 2.64
CA SER A 350 -29.09 -0.01 2.90
C SER A 350 -28.39 -0.48 1.62
N TYR A 351 -29.13 -0.56 0.49
CA TYR A 351 -28.59 -0.97 -0.80
C TYR A 351 -27.54 -0.03 -1.37
N LEU A 352 -27.71 1.28 -1.17
CA LEU A 352 -26.72 2.27 -1.59
C LEU A 352 -25.41 2.05 -0.84
N LEU A 353 -25.47 1.94 0.49
CA LEU A 353 -24.29 1.75 1.31
C LEU A 353 -23.49 0.50 0.91
N TYR A 354 -24.16 -0.61 0.63
CA TYR A 354 -23.48 -1.82 0.14
C TYR A 354 -22.82 -1.61 -1.22
N ALA A 355 -23.51 -0.94 -2.16
CA ALA A 355 -22.95 -0.67 -3.48
C ALA A 355 -21.69 0.20 -3.39
N LEU A 356 -21.74 1.25 -2.57
CA LEU A 356 -20.57 2.11 -2.32
C LEU A 356 -19.43 1.33 -1.68
N ALA A 357 -19.73 0.49 -0.67
CA ALA A 357 -18.72 -0.32 -0.03
C ALA A 357 -18.02 -1.28 -1.01
N TYR A 358 -18.77 -2.02 -1.83
CA TYR A 358 -18.19 -2.89 -2.88
C TYR A 358 -17.34 -2.08 -3.85
N PHE A 359 -17.83 -0.93 -4.31
CA PHE A 359 -17.10 -0.06 -5.21
C PHE A 359 -15.77 0.40 -4.60
N SER A 360 -15.78 0.84 -3.34
CA SER A 360 -14.58 1.20 -2.61
C SER A 360 -13.57 0.06 -2.53
N PHE A 361 -14.02 -1.16 -2.22
CA PHE A 361 -13.14 -2.33 -2.21
C PHE A 361 -12.54 -2.66 -3.57
N PHE A 362 -13.32 -2.49 -4.66
CA PHE A 362 -12.80 -2.67 -6.01
C PHE A 362 -11.72 -1.64 -6.37
N ILE A 363 -11.94 -0.36 -6.03
CA ILE A 363 -10.94 0.70 -6.24
C ILE A 363 -9.66 0.36 -5.47
N VAL A 364 -9.80 0.01 -4.19
CA VAL A 364 -8.64 -0.34 -3.35
C VAL A 364 -7.91 -1.57 -3.89
N ALA A 365 -8.62 -2.61 -4.31
CA ALA A 365 -8.00 -3.79 -4.91
C ALA A 365 -7.23 -3.46 -6.19
N LEU A 366 -7.76 -2.57 -7.03
CA LEU A 366 -7.04 -2.07 -8.20
C LEU A 366 -5.77 -1.31 -7.79
N LEU A 367 -5.84 -0.42 -6.80
CA LEU A 367 -4.66 0.31 -6.29
C LEU A 367 -3.60 -0.65 -5.71
N ILE A 368 -4.03 -1.68 -4.99
CA ILE A 368 -3.14 -2.73 -4.45
C ILE A 368 -2.39 -3.43 -5.59
N VAL A 369 -3.13 -3.94 -6.58
CA VAL A 369 -2.54 -4.65 -7.73
C VAL A 369 -1.66 -3.72 -8.57
N SER A 370 -2.08 -2.47 -8.74
CA SER A 370 -1.31 -1.42 -9.40
C SER A 370 0.05 -1.26 -8.73
N LEU A 371 0.08 -1.09 -7.41
CA LEU A 371 1.34 -0.97 -6.67
C LEU A 371 2.18 -2.26 -6.74
N SER A 372 1.55 -3.44 -6.67
CA SER A 372 2.27 -4.74 -6.78
C SER A 372 3.05 -4.88 -8.09
N TRP A 373 2.50 -4.36 -9.20
CA TRP A 373 3.13 -4.40 -10.52
C TRP A 373 4.23 -3.38 -10.70
N GLN A 374 3.99 -2.16 -10.22
CA GLN A 374 4.80 -1.01 -10.58
C GLN A 374 5.91 -0.71 -9.57
N ALA A 375 5.83 -1.26 -8.36
CA ALA A 375 6.88 -1.06 -7.38
C ALA A 375 8.14 -1.84 -7.76
N ASP A 376 9.30 -1.22 -7.64
CA ASP A 376 10.58 -1.86 -7.94
C ASP A 376 10.90 -3.01 -6.98
N TYR A 377 11.81 -3.89 -7.39
CA TYR A 377 12.23 -5.03 -6.59
C TYR A 377 12.87 -4.56 -5.27
N ASN A 378 12.47 -5.20 -4.16
CA ASN A 378 13.03 -4.98 -2.83
C ASN A 378 13.00 -3.52 -2.35
N ILE A 379 12.01 -2.74 -2.79
CA ILE A 379 11.77 -1.37 -2.28
C ILE A 379 10.97 -1.39 -0.97
N HIS A 380 10.27 -2.49 -0.70
CA HIS A 380 9.49 -2.67 0.52
C HIS A 380 10.35 -3.30 1.63
N PRO A 381 10.04 -3.03 2.91
CA PRO A 381 10.81 -3.58 4.02
C PRO A 381 10.88 -5.10 3.95
N ASP A 382 12.10 -5.63 4.03
CA ASP A 382 12.40 -7.06 4.11
C ASP A 382 11.97 -7.88 2.88
N GLU A 383 11.66 -7.23 1.77
CA GLU A 383 10.94 -7.88 0.68
C GLU A 383 11.74 -8.96 -0.05
N ASN A 384 13.04 -8.77 -0.29
CA ASN A 384 13.89 -9.79 -0.91
C ASN A 384 13.71 -11.15 -0.19
N ALA A 385 13.94 -11.19 1.12
CA ALA A 385 13.78 -12.42 1.90
C ALA A 385 12.35 -12.97 1.90
N HIS A 386 11.33 -12.13 1.70
CA HIS A 386 9.96 -12.58 1.50
C HIS A 386 9.75 -13.22 0.14
N ILE A 387 10.26 -12.62 -0.93
CA ILE A 387 10.20 -13.14 -2.29
C ILE A 387 10.94 -14.47 -2.37
N GLU A 388 12.15 -14.55 -1.82
CA GLU A 388 12.93 -15.79 -1.84
C GLU A 388 12.27 -16.91 -1.02
N ALA A 389 11.59 -16.57 0.08
CA ALA A 389 10.78 -17.55 0.82
C ALA A 389 9.59 -18.08 0.00
N VAL A 390 8.98 -17.23 -0.85
CA VAL A 390 7.95 -17.65 -1.81
C VAL A 390 8.54 -18.55 -2.89
N HIS A 391 9.68 -18.16 -3.48
CA HIS A 391 10.38 -18.92 -4.50
C HIS A 391 10.84 -20.31 -4.01
N TYR A 392 11.30 -20.42 -2.76
CA TYR A 392 11.58 -21.71 -2.13
C TYR A 392 10.35 -22.64 -2.21
N TYR A 393 9.19 -22.18 -1.75
CA TYR A 393 7.98 -23.00 -1.78
C TYR A 393 7.31 -23.11 -3.15
N SER A 394 7.71 -22.34 -4.15
CA SER A 394 7.31 -22.61 -5.54
C SER A 394 7.90 -23.94 -6.02
N HIS A 395 9.10 -24.29 -5.57
CA HIS A 395 9.82 -25.52 -5.94
C HIS A 395 9.66 -26.66 -4.93
N TYR A 396 9.69 -26.38 -3.63
CA TYR A 396 9.73 -27.38 -2.56
C TYR A 396 8.39 -27.54 -1.82
N TRP A 397 8.21 -28.65 -1.11
CA TRP A 397 6.99 -28.96 -0.34
C TRP A 397 7.25 -29.13 1.16
N ASP A 398 8.48 -29.50 1.52
CA ASP A 398 8.99 -29.59 2.87
C ASP A 398 9.47 -28.22 3.39
N PRO A 399 9.37 -27.94 4.70
CA PRO A 399 10.08 -26.82 5.30
C PRO A 399 11.59 -27.12 5.39
N PRO A 400 12.47 -26.12 5.25
CA PRO A 400 13.91 -26.34 5.30
C PRO A 400 14.40 -26.64 6.72
N VAL A 401 15.58 -27.25 6.80
CA VAL A 401 16.40 -27.21 8.02
C VAL A 401 17.02 -25.83 8.20
N VAL A 402 17.36 -25.43 9.43
CA VAL A 402 18.08 -24.18 9.65
C VAL A 402 19.41 -24.20 8.89
N GLY A 403 19.66 -23.19 8.06
CA GLY A 403 20.87 -23.08 7.23
C GLY A 403 20.87 -23.98 6.00
N ASP A 404 19.71 -24.50 5.57
CA ASP A 404 19.59 -25.32 4.36
C ASP A 404 20.12 -24.58 3.14
N THR A 405 20.99 -25.25 2.36
CA THR A 405 21.62 -24.71 1.15
C THR A 405 20.59 -24.30 0.09
N ARG A 406 19.41 -24.91 0.09
CA ARG A 406 18.28 -24.57 -0.80
C ARG A 406 17.59 -23.25 -0.43
N SER A 407 17.85 -22.72 0.75
CA SER A 407 17.12 -21.56 1.33
C SER A 407 18.03 -20.39 1.72
N LEU A 408 19.30 -20.41 1.31
CA LEU A 408 20.29 -19.39 1.72
C LEU A 408 19.86 -17.97 1.35
N GLU A 409 19.23 -17.79 0.19
CA GLU A 409 18.75 -16.49 -0.29
C GLU A 409 17.59 -15.93 0.55
N THR A 410 16.97 -16.75 1.40
CA THR A 410 15.90 -16.32 2.31
C THR A 410 16.40 -15.68 3.60
N TYR A 411 17.71 -15.78 3.88
CA TYR A 411 18.32 -15.20 5.08
C TYR A 411 18.53 -13.71 4.90
N GLN A 412 17.99 -12.92 5.82
CA GLN A 412 18.02 -11.46 5.73
C GLN A 412 19.41 -10.90 6.03
N GLU A 413 19.94 -10.06 5.16
CA GLU A 413 21.12 -9.26 5.47
C GLU A 413 20.76 -7.98 6.24
N PRO A 414 21.56 -7.54 7.24
CA PRO A 414 22.71 -8.22 7.86
C PRO A 414 22.36 -9.17 9.03
N TRP A 415 21.09 -9.46 9.30
CA TRP A 415 20.67 -10.24 10.49
C TRP A 415 21.00 -11.74 10.44
N ALA A 416 21.18 -12.31 9.23
CA ALA A 416 21.30 -13.75 9.00
C ALA A 416 20.19 -14.58 9.67
N ILE A 417 18.93 -14.14 9.55
CA ILE A 417 17.75 -14.86 10.02
C ILE A 417 16.81 -15.10 8.84
N SER A 418 16.27 -16.31 8.71
CA SER A 418 15.21 -16.62 7.76
C SER A 418 13.84 -16.70 8.43
N ARG A 419 12.81 -16.29 7.71
CA ARG A 419 11.41 -16.49 8.13
C ARG A 419 10.90 -17.90 7.85
N LEU A 420 11.61 -18.69 7.04
CA LEU A 420 11.33 -20.12 6.85
C LEU A 420 11.67 -20.95 8.09
N ASP A 421 12.49 -20.40 8.99
CA ASP A 421 12.80 -21.01 10.29
C ASP A 421 11.63 -20.92 11.29
N ASP A 422 10.58 -20.16 10.98
CA ASP A 422 9.38 -20.09 11.80
C ASP A 422 8.33 -21.15 11.39
N LEU A 423 7.31 -21.35 12.23
CA LEU A 423 6.24 -22.33 11.96
C LEU A 423 5.24 -21.90 10.87
N GLY A 424 5.33 -20.65 10.40
CA GLY A 424 4.37 -20.04 9.47
C GLY A 424 4.21 -20.82 8.17
N ILE A 425 3.03 -20.73 7.57
CA ILE A 425 2.67 -21.50 6.35
C ILE A 425 2.25 -20.59 5.20
N SER A 426 2.18 -19.27 5.40
CA SER A 426 1.83 -18.30 4.34
C SER A 426 2.70 -18.44 3.09
N TYR A 427 4.03 -18.57 3.23
CA TYR A 427 4.93 -18.72 2.09
C TYR A 427 4.69 -20.00 1.30
N PHE A 428 4.27 -21.08 1.96
CA PHE A 428 3.87 -22.31 1.26
C PHE A 428 2.70 -22.05 0.30
N PHE A 429 1.65 -21.38 0.78
CA PHE A 429 0.51 -21.04 -0.07
C PHE A 429 0.88 -20.02 -1.15
N ALA A 430 1.71 -19.03 -0.81
CA ALA A 430 2.18 -18.03 -1.76
C ALA A 430 3.00 -18.66 -2.89
N GLY A 431 3.94 -19.55 -2.59
CA GLY A 431 4.78 -20.22 -3.59
C GLY A 431 3.98 -21.12 -4.53
N LYS A 432 2.98 -21.84 -4.00
CA LYS A 432 2.07 -22.62 -4.87
C LYS A 432 1.17 -21.73 -5.70
N PHE A 433 0.77 -20.57 -5.18
CA PHE A 433 -0.01 -19.60 -5.95
C PHE A 433 0.83 -18.91 -7.03
N GLU A 434 2.09 -18.62 -6.75
CA GLU A 434 3.05 -18.08 -7.72
C GLU A 434 3.13 -18.96 -8.98
N ASN A 435 3.28 -20.29 -8.82
CA ASN A 435 3.28 -21.23 -9.95
C ASN A 435 2.04 -21.11 -10.86
N LEU A 436 0.88 -20.78 -10.29
CA LEU A 436 -0.35 -20.57 -11.06
C LEU A 436 -0.32 -19.23 -11.82
N VAL A 437 0.20 -18.17 -11.19
CA VAL A 437 0.25 -16.83 -11.77
C VAL A 437 1.33 -16.74 -12.86
N GLN A 438 2.45 -17.45 -12.71
CA GLN A 438 3.53 -17.53 -13.69
C GLN A 438 3.09 -18.10 -15.05
N LEU A 439 1.98 -18.84 -15.10
CA LEU A 439 1.37 -19.29 -16.37
C LEU A 439 0.87 -18.13 -17.24
N PHE A 440 0.63 -16.95 -16.65
CA PHE A 440 0.06 -15.78 -17.32
C PHE A 440 1.01 -14.58 -17.37
N PHE A 441 1.94 -14.47 -16.42
CA PHE A 441 2.81 -13.32 -16.27
C PHE A 441 4.25 -13.77 -15.97
N SER A 442 5.24 -13.18 -16.65
CA SER A 442 6.66 -13.54 -16.52
C SER A 442 7.42 -12.76 -15.44
N ASN A 443 6.84 -11.70 -14.87
CA ASN A 443 7.51 -10.87 -13.88
C ASN A 443 7.52 -11.57 -12.51
N THR A 444 8.70 -12.04 -12.09
CA THR A 444 8.91 -12.83 -10.86
C THR A 444 8.58 -12.04 -9.59
N THR A 445 8.89 -10.75 -9.56
CA THR A 445 8.55 -9.87 -8.43
C THR A 445 7.04 -9.78 -8.25
N PHE A 446 6.29 -9.52 -9.31
CA PHE A 446 4.83 -9.47 -9.25
C PHE A 446 4.23 -10.83 -8.88
N THR A 447 4.71 -11.94 -9.46
CA THR A 447 4.15 -13.27 -9.19
C THR A 447 4.31 -13.66 -7.72
N ALA A 448 5.41 -13.28 -7.08
CA ALA A 448 5.61 -13.48 -5.65
C ALA A 448 4.68 -12.59 -4.77
N ARG A 449 4.37 -11.37 -5.22
CA ARG A 449 3.44 -10.44 -4.53
C ARG A 449 1.96 -10.83 -4.71
N ALA A 450 1.64 -11.54 -5.79
CA ALA A 450 0.28 -11.79 -6.26
C ALA A 450 -0.64 -12.46 -5.22
N PHE A 451 -0.12 -13.35 -4.38
CA PHE A 451 -0.90 -14.05 -3.37
C PHE A 451 -1.58 -13.07 -2.39
N ASN A 452 -0.84 -12.05 -1.93
CA ASN A 452 -1.37 -11.07 -0.99
C ASN A 452 -2.48 -10.23 -1.64
N ALA A 453 -2.28 -9.76 -2.87
CA ALA A 453 -3.32 -9.04 -3.61
C ALA A 453 -4.58 -9.90 -3.80
N PHE A 454 -4.41 -11.19 -4.09
CA PHE A 454 -5.52 -12.13 -4.22
C PHE A 454 -6.29 -12.33 -2.91
N LEU A 455 -5.61 -12.43 -1.76
CA LEU A 455 -6.26 -12.54 -0.44
C LEU A 455 -7.19 -11.36 -0.16
N PHE A 456 -6.76 -10.13 -0.48
CA PHE A 456 -7.60 -8.94 -0.32
C PHE A 456 -8.84 -9.01 -1.20
N ILE A 457 -8.69 -9.40 -2.47
CA ILE A 457 -9.83 -9.58 -3.39
C ILE A 457 -10.81 -10.62 -2.85
N LEU A 458 -10.30 -11.73 -2.32
CA LEU A 458 -11.10 -12.83 -1.79
C LEU A 458 -12.01 -12.40 -0.64
N LEU A 459 -11.58 -11.46 0.21
CA LEU A 459 -12.37 -10.96 1.36
C LEU A 459 -13.73 -10.39 0.93
N PHE A 460 -13.78 -9.62 -0.16
CA PHE A 460 -15.02 -9.00 -0.62
C PHE A 460 -15.66 -9.74 -1.80
N SER A 461 -14.91 -10.39 -2.69
CA SER A 461 -15.46 -11.14 -3.83
C SER A 461 -16.27 -12.37 -3.40
N TYR A 462 -15.85 -13.03 -2.32
CA TYR A 462 -16.53 -14.21 -1.78
C TYR A 462 -17.79 -13.87 -0.95
N SER A 463 -17.99 -12.58 -0.64
CA SER A 463 -19.06 -12.12 0.24
C SER A 463 -20.44 -12.16 -0.45
N ARG A 464 -21.23 -13.22 -0.22
CA ARG A 464 -22.69 -13.19 -0.51
C ARG A 464 -23.48 -12.39 0.52
N GLN A 465 -22.84 -12.14 1.65
CA GLN A 465 -23.43 -11.51 2.80
C GLN A 465 -23.05 -10.04 2.77
N LYS A 466 -24.00 -9.21 2.36
CA LYS A 466 -23.90 -7.74 2.41
C LYS A 466 -23.35 -7.25 3.77
N ARG A 467 -23.71 -7.97 4.83
CA ARG A 467 -23.23 -7.77 6.21
C ARG A 467 -21.71 -7.95 6.39
N LEU A 468 -21.10 -8.92 5.70
CA LEU A 468 -19.64 -9.12 5.73
C LEU A 468 -18.92 -7.91 5.14
N VAL A 469 -19.39 -7.37 4.01
CA VAL A 469 -18.76 -6.16 3.42
C VAL A 469 -18.83 -4.96 4.36
N LEU A 470 -19.94 -4.78 5.07
CA LEU A 470 -20.03 -3.73 6.09
C LEU A 470 -19.09 -3.98 7.26
N PHE A 471 -19.00 -5.23 7.71
CA PHE A 471 -18.05 -5.63 8.75
C PHE A 471 -16.61 -5.31 8.35
N LEU A 472 -16.28 -5.44 7.06
CA LEU A 472 -14.95 -5.21 6.52
C LEU A 472 -14.62 -3.74 6.26
N LEU A 473 -15.59 -2.80 6.32
CA LEU A 473 -15.37 -1.37 6.00
C LEU A 473 -14.12 -0.74 6.63
N PRO A 474 -13.72 -1.06 7.87
CA PRO A 474 -12.51 -0.51 8.46
C PRO A 474 -11.21 -0.85 7.73
N LEU A 475 -11.18 -1.88 6.88
CA LEU A 475 -10.05 -2.15 5.97
C LEU A 475 -9.83 -1.02 4.95
N LEU A 476 -10.85 -0.20 4.69
CA LEU A 476 -10.77 0.97 3.82
C LEU A 476 -10.26 2.22 4.56
N CYS A 477 -10.05 2.15 5.88
CA CYS A 477 -9.78 3.32 6.71
C CYS A 477 -8.31 3.61 6.98
N THR A 478 -7.40 2.72 6.54
CA THR A 478 -5.97 2.98 6.61
C THR A 478 -5.29 2.48 5.34
N PRO A 479 -4.43 3.28 4.71
CA PRO A 479 -3.72 2.85 3.51
C PRO A 479 -2.61 1.85 3.83
N GLN A 480 -2.22 1.70 5.10
CA GLN A 480 -1.21 0.73 5.51
C GLN A 480 -1.69 -0.70 5.31
N ILE A 481 -2.99 -0.96 5.46
CA ILE A 481 -3.56 -2.27 5.14
C ILE A 481 -3.44 -2.55 3.64
N TRP A 482 -3.68 -1.56 2.80
CA TRP A 482 -3.58 -1.73 1.35
C TRP A 482 -2.13 -2.00 0.94
N TYR A 483 -1.20 -1.27 1.56
CA TYR A 483 0.23 -1.48 1.38
C TYR A 483 0.65 -2.89 1.82
N LEU A 484 0.15 -3.38 2.95
CA LEU A 484 0.40 -4.74 3.40
C LEU A 484 0.00 -5.79 2.34
N TYR A 485 -1.11 -5.57 1.64
CA TYR A 485 -1.59 -6.48 0.61
C TYR A 485 -0.93 -6.27 -0.76
N SER A 486 -0.11 -5.23 -0.95
CA SER A 486 0.52 -4.91 -2.25
C SER A 486 1.89 -5.54 -2.46
N TYR A 487 2.54 -6.08 -1.41
CA TYR A 487 3.86 -6.68 -1.54
C TYR A 487 3.96 -8.02 -0.81
N ALA A 488 5.05 -8.76 -1.04
CA ALA A 488 5.26 -10.08 -0.45
C ALA A 488 5.57 -9.95 1.05
N ASN A 489 4.73 -10.55 1.90
CA ASN A 489 4.92 -10.65 3.34
C ASN A 489 3.92 -11.66 3.92
N ARG A 490 4.14 -12.08 5.17
CA ARG A 490 3.27 -13.00 5.90
C ARG A 490 2.12 -12.33 6.68
N ASP A 491 2.26 -11.04 7.00
CA ASP A 491 1.29 -10.28 7.80
C ASP A 491 -0.09 -10.23 7.12
N ALA A 492 -0.11 -10.12 5.78
CA ALA A 492 -1.33 -10.11 4.97
C ALA A 492 -2.20 -11.37 5.17
N PHE A 493 -1.56 -12.55 5.25
CA PHE A 493 -2.25 -13.82 5.47
C PHE A 493 -2.74 -13.96 6.92
N ALA A 494 -1.94 -13.56 7.90
CA ALA A 494 -2.35 -13.53 9.30
C ALA A 494 -3.57 -12.62 9.51
N LEU A 495 -3.54 -11.41 8.94
CA LEU A 495 -4.66 -10.48 8.98
C LEU A 495 -5.89 -11.08 8.29
N PHE A 496 -5.73 -11.68 7.10
CA PHE A 496 -6.81 -12.34 6.37
C PHE A 496 -7.52 -13.42 7.22
N ILE A 497 -6.76 -14.34 7.83
CA ILE A 497 -7.31 -15.39 8.71
C ILE A 497 -8.03 -14.77 9.91
N SER A 498 -7.41 -13.78 10.56
CA SER A 498 -7.97 -13.15 11.75
C SER A 498 -9.32 -12.47 11.47
N LEU A 499 -9.49 -11.86 10.29
CA LEU A 499 -10.74 -11.23 9.86
C LEU A 499 -11.84 -12.27 9.61
N LEU A 500 -11.50 -13.40 8.99
CA LEU A 500 -12.44 -14.51 8.80
C LEU A 500 -12.88 -15.08 10.15
N LEU A 501 -11.95 -15.24 11.09
CA LEU A 501 -12.24 -15.72 12.44
C LEU A 501 -13.10 -14.71 13.23
N ALA A 502 -12.79 -13.41 13.14
CA ALA A 502 -13.60 -12.34 13.72
C ALA A 502 -15.03 -12.37 13.18
N TRP A 503 -15.21 -12.60 11.87
CA TRP A 503 -16.52 -12.80 11.28
C TRP A 503 -17.22 -14.07 11.79
N GLN A 504 -16.48 -15.17 12.01
CA GLN A 504 -17.04 -16.38 12.63
C GLN A 504 -17.61 -16.11 14.01
N LEU A 505 -17.00 -15.23 14.81
CA LEU A 505 -17.47 -14.89 16.16
C LEU A 505 -18.83 -14.18 16.13
N VAL A 506 -18.98 -13.19 15.25
CA VAL A 506 -20.12 -12.26 15.30
C VAL A 506 -21.28 -12.63 14.38
N ASN A 507 -21.03 -13.39 13.32
CA ASN A 507 -22.08 -13.79 12.40
C ASN A 507 -22.88 -14.97 12.97
N VAL A 508 -24.16 -14.74 13.29
CA VAL A 508 -25.05 -15.77 13.85
C VAL A 508 -25.20 -17.00 12.93
N LYS A 509 -25.01 -16.82 11.62
CA LYS A 509 -25.06 -17.91 10.62
C LYS A 509 -23.69 -18.49 10.28
N SER A 510 -22.66 -18.18 11.07
CA SER A 510 -21.32 -18.71 10.87
C SER A 510 -21.24 -20.20 11.21
N SER A 511 -20.19 -20.85 10.72
CA SER A 511 -19.90 -22.24 11.06
C SER A 511 -19.70 -22.38 12.58
N LEU A 512 -18.94 -21.46 13.17
CA LEU A 512 -18.72 -21.43 14.62
C LEU A 512 -20.05 -21.32 15.40
N ASN A 513 -20.92 -20.39 15.05
CA ASN A 513 -22.18 -20.20 15.78
C ASN A 513 -23.15 -21.38 15.57
N HIS A 514 -23.18 -21.98 14.37
CA HIS A 514 -23.94 -23.21 14.13
C HIS A 514 -23.44 -24.38 15.00
N PHE A 515 -22.13 -24.54 15.13
CA PHE A 515 -21.55 -25.52 16.03
C PHE A 515 -21.91 -25.24 17.48
N LEU A 516 -21.67 -24.02 17.98
CA LEU A 516 -21.89 -23.65 19.37
C LEU A 516 -23.37 -23.75 19.81
N GLN A 517 -24.33 -23.45 18.92
CA GLN A 517 -25.76 -23.43 19.22
C GLN A 517 -26.45 -24.80 19.26
N SER A 518 -25.82 -25.87 18.77
CA SER A 518 -26.45 -27.20 18.79
C SER A 518 -26.65 -27.71 20.24
N SER A 519 -27.65 -28.57 20.48
CA SER A 519 -28.03 -28.98 21.84
C SER A 519 -27.08 -29.97 22.51
N THR A 520 -26.27 -30.70 21.73
CA THR A 520 -25.35 -31.74 22.22
C THR A 520 -23.90 -31.36 21.95
N VAL A 521 -22.96 -31.92 22.70
CA VAL A 521 -21.52 -31.61 22.61
C VAL A 521 -20.97 -31.88 21.20
N PHE A 522 -21.29 -33.05 20.62
CA PHE A 522 -20.87 -33.44 19.27
C PHE A 522 -21.89 -33.07 18.17
N GLY A 523 -22.98 -32.41 18.53
CA GLY A 523 -23.97 -31.96 17.56
C GLY A 523 -23.36 -30.96 16.59
N ALA A 524 -23.59 -31.14 15.29
CA ALA A 524 -23.10 -30.23 14.26
C ALA A 524 -21.55 -30.12 14.20
N TRP A 525 -20.82 -31.18 14.62
CA TRP A 525 -19.35 -31.20 14.67
C TRP A 525 -18.67 -30.80 13.36
N ARG A 526 -19.25 -31.08 12.19
CA ARG A 526 -18.69 -30.68 10.89
C ARG A 526 -18.46 -29.17 10.76
N TYR A 527 -19.25 -28.36 11.47
CA TYR A 527 -19.11 -26.91 11.48
C TYR A 527 -17.96 -26.42 12.37
N LEU A 528 -17.29 -27.32 13.11
CA LEU A 528 -16.07 -27.05 13.87
C LEU A 528 -14.85 -26.88 12.97
N LEU A 529 -14.80 -27.59 11.83
CA LEU A 529 -13.59 -27.71 11.01
C LEU A 529 -13.03 -26.37 10.55
N LEU A 530 -13.90 -25.49 10.02
CA LEU A 530 -13.48 -24.17 9.54
C LEU A 530 -12.94 -23.27 10.67
N PRO A 531 -13.69 -22.98 11.75
CA PRO A 531 -13.18 -22.11 12.82
C PRO A 531 -11.96 -22.72 13.55
N ALA A 532 -11.91 -24.05 13.72
CA ALA A 532 -10.74 -24.71 14.30
C ALA A 532 -9.51 -24.59 13.39
N GLY A 533 -9.68 -24.79 12.08
CA GLY A 533 -8.62 -24.62 11.08
C GLY A 533 -8.10 -23.19 11.05
N LEU A 534 -8.98 -22.19 11.01
CA LEU A 534 -8.59 -20.77 11.06
C LEU A 534 -7.82 -20.44 12.36
N LEU A 535 -8.30 -20.93 13.51
CA LEU A 535 -7.66 -20.69 14.80
C LEU A 535 -6.28 -21.36 14.89
N GLY A 536 -6.16 -22.60 14.43
CA GLY A 536 -4.91 -23.35 14.40
C GLY A 536 -3.90 -22.77 13.42
N LEU A 537 -4.33 -22.36 12.22
CA LEU A 537 -3.47 -21.65 11.26
C LEU A 537 -2.97 -20.32 11.85
N LEU A 538 -3.84 -19.56 12.51
CA LEU A 538 -3.42 -18.30 13.13
C LEU A 538 -2.39 -18.52 14.25
N SER A 539 -2.48 -19.64 14.99
CA SER A 539 -1.53 -19.97 16.07
C SER A 539 -0.13 -20.37 15.61
N ILE A 540 0.04 -20.79 14.36
CA ILE A 540 1.37 -21.09 13.79
C ILE A 540 1.89 -19.92 12.95
N GLU A 541 1.00 -19.04 12.48
CA GLU A 541 1.34 -18.04 11.50
C GLU A 541 2.11 -16.86 12.08
N GLN A 542 1.70 -16.25 13.20
CA GLN A 542 2.45 -15.16 13.85
C GLN A 542 2.14 -15.05 15.34
N THR A 543 3.16 -14.77 16.14
CA THR A 543 3.05 -14.73 17.61
C THR A 543 2.32 -13.50 18.13
N ASN A 544 2.39 -12.34 17.45
CA ASN A 544 1.64 -11.14 17.82
C ASN A 544 0.11 -11.35 17.75
N TYR A 545 -0.39 -12.29 16.93
CA TYR A 545 -1.80 -12.64 16.86
C TYR A 545 -2.30 -13.52 18.03
N TYR A 546 -1.43 -13.98 18.92
CA TYR A 546 -1.84 -14.70 20.13
C TYR A 546 -2.76 -13.85 21.01
N LEU A 547 -2.58 -12.53 21.01
CA LEU A 547 -3.49 -11.61 21.67
C LEU A 547 -4.93 -11.72 21.13
N PHE A 548 -5.09 -11.81 19.81
CA PHE A 548 -6.41 -11.98 19.22
C PHE A 548 -7.00 -13.37 19.52
N ILE A 549 -6.16 -14.42 19.55
CA ILE A 549 -6.58 -15.77 19.99
C ILE A 549 -7.09 -15.74 21.45
N LEU A 550 -6.38 -15.06 22.35
CA LEU A 550 -6.83 -14.87 23.74
C LEU A 550 -8.16 -14.10 23.78
N PHE A 551 -8.30 -13.04 22.97
CA PHE A 551 -9.54 -12.29 22.86
C PHE A 551 -10.71 -13.14 22.34
N VAL A 552 -10.49 -14.06 21.39
CA VAL A 552 -11.50 -15.01 20.91
C VAL A 552 -12.09 -15.81 22.08
N PHE A 553 -11.24 -16.39 22.93
CA PHE A 553 -11.71 -17.16 24.09
C PHE A 553 -12.33 -16.28 25.18
N ALA A 554 -11.78 -15.09 25.40
CA ALA A 554 -12.35 -14.11 26.34
C ALA A 554 -13.77 -13.68 25.90
N PHE A 555 -13.99 -13.47 24.59
CA PHE A 555 -15.29 -13.18 24.01
C PHE A 555 -16.26 -14.36 24.16
N LEU A 556 -15.81 -15.59 23.92
CA LEU A 556 -16.64 -16.79 24.11
C LEU A 556 -17.00 -16.99 25.58
N LEU A 557 -16.09 -16.72 26.51
CA LEU A 557 -16.34 -16.73 27.95
C LEU A 557 -17.39 -15.69 28.35
N TRP A 558 -17.24 -14.45 27.88
CA TRP A 558 -18.25 -13.40 28.08
C TRP A 558 -19.64 -13.83 27.58
N ARG A 559 -19.71 -14.45 26.40
CA ARG A 559 -20.98 -15.03 25.89
C ARG A 559 -21.53 -16.12 26.79
N ALA A 560 -20.68 -17.04 27.25
CA ALA A 560 -21.06 -18.13 28.14
C ALA A 560 -21.62 -17.62 29.48
N MET A 561 -21.05 -16.54 30.03
CA MET A 561 -21.47 -15.95 31.29
C MET A 561 -22.89 -15.36 31.21
N PHE A 562 -23.21 -14.66 30.12
CA PHE A 562 -24.38 -13.78 30.07
C PHE A 562 -25.49 -14.18 29.10
N PHE A 563 -25.20 -14.92 28.03
CA PHE A 563 -26.16 -15.14 26.93
C PHE A 563 -26.42 -16.61 26.61
N VAL A 564 -25.68 -17.55 27.20
CA VAL A 564 -25.81 -18.99 26.92
C VAL A 564 -26.56 -19.71 28.05
N PRO A 565 -27.73 -20.31 27.78
CA PRO A 565 -28.47 -21.08 28.79
C PRO A 565 -27.74 -22.38 29.18
N ALA A 566 -27.32 -23.19 28.20
CA ALA A 566 -26.68 -24.49 28.41
C ALA A 566 -25.15 -24.36 28.58
N LYS A 567 -24.71 -23.72 29.67
CA LYS A 567 -23.29 -23.36 29.90
C LYS A 567 -22.32 -24.55 29.78
N LYS A 568 -22.66 -25.71 30.38
CA LYS A 568 -21.80 -26.91 30.33
C LYS A 568 -21.52 -27.37 28.90
N VAL A 569 -22.57 -27.54 28.09
CA VAL A 569 -22.44 -27.99 26.69
C VAL A 569 -21.61 -27.00 25.88
N PHE A 570 -21.85 -25.70 26.07
CA PHE A 570 -21.11 -24.64 25.38
C PHE A 570 -19.61 -24.66 25.74
N ILE A 571 -19.26 -24.82 27.03
CA ILE A 571 -17.86 -24.91 27.47
C ILE A 571 -17.17 -26.13 26.83
N TYR A 572 -17.80 -27.31 26.84
CA TYR A 572 -17.22 -28.49 26.18
C TYR A 572 -17.00 -28.28 24.68
N LYS A 573 -17.86 -27.53 24.00
CA LYS A 573 -17.64 -27.18 22.61
C LYS A 573 -16.50 -26.19 22.40
N CYS A 574 -16.33 -25.21 23.28
CA CYS A 574 -15.15 -24.35 23.27
C CYS A 574 -13.86 -25.16 23.48
N LEU A 575 -13.89 -26.18 24.35
CA LEU A 575 -12.77 -27.11 24.52
C LEU A 575 -12.53 -27.95 23.26
N LEU A 576 -13.58 -28.47 22.60
CA LEU A 576 -13.43 -29.18 21.32
C LEU A 576 -12.83 -28.28 20.22
N LEU A 577 -13.24 -27.01 20.17
CA LEU A 577 -12.63 -26.01 19.28
C LEU A 577 -11.14 -25.83 19.56
N LEU A 578 -10.77 -25.68 20.83
CA LEU A 578 -9.38 -25.56 21.24
C LEU A 578 -8.57 -26.82 20.88
N CYS A 579 -9.07 -28.01 21.20
CA CYS A 579 -8.39 -29.27 20.87
C CYS A 579 -8.22 -29.46 19.35
N ALA A 580 -9.25 -29.15 18.56
CA ALA A 580 -9.18 -29.25 17.11
C ALA A 580 -8.21 -28.22 16.49
N ALA A 581 -8.13 -27.00 17.04
CA ALA A 581 -7.14 -26.01 16.63
C ALA A 581 -5.72 -26.43 17.04
N LEU A 582 -5.56 -26.97 18.26
CA LEU A 582 -4.30 -27.48 18.78
C LEU A 582 -3.75 -28.63 17.91
N LEU A 583 -4.62 -29.45 17.32
CA LEU A 583 -4.20 -30.50 16.40
C LEU A 583 -3.44 -29.92 15.18
N VAL A 584 -3.91 -28.80 14.62
CA VAL A 584 -3.20 -28.13 13.50
C VAL A 584 -1.83 -27.64 13.94
N PHE A 585 -1.75 -27.03 15.13
CA PHE A 585 -0.50 -26.58 15.72
C PHE A 585 0.47 -27.74 15.96
N VAL A 586 0.02 -28.80 16.62
CA VAL A 586 0.84 -29.98 16.97
C VAL A 586 1.32 -30.71 15.73
N VAL A 587 0.52 -30.80 14.66
CA VAL A 587 0.96 -31.40 13.40
C VAL A 587 2.09 -30.58 12.76
N ARG A 588 1.94 -29.26 12.66
CA ARG A 588 3.00 -28.41 12.06
C ARG A 588 4.25 -28.34 12.94
N PHE A 589 4.07 -28.23 14.25
CA PHE A 589 5.17 -28.22 15.22
C PHE A 589 5.89 -29.57 15.25
N GLY A 590 5.15 -30.67 15.22
CA GLY A 590 5.71 -32.03 15.15
C GLY A 590 6.53 -32.26 13.88
N LEU A 591 6.05 -31.78 12.72
CA LEU A 591 6.83 -31.79 11.48
C LEU A 591 8.12 -30.96 11.63
N ASP A 592 8.03 -29.77 12.20
CA ASP A 592 9.19 -28.91 12.45
C ASP A 592 10.24 -29.59 13.34
N PHE A 593 9.77 -30.23 14.40
CA PHE A 593 10.55 -30.99 15.36
C PHE A 593 11.22 -32.21 14.71
N THR A 594 10.54 -32.92 13.82
CA THR A 594 11.14 -34.05 13.12
C THR A 594 12.27 -33.66 12.17
N ILE A 595 12.27 -32.41 11.70
CA ILE A 595 13.25 -31.88 10.74
C ILE A 595 14.41 -31.19 11.47
N ASN A 596 14.13 -30.37 12.48
CA ASN A 596 15.12 -29.54 13.17
C ASN A 596 15.49 -30.04 14.58
N GLY A 597 14.83 -31.08 15.10
CA GLY A 597 15.08 -31.60 16.44
C GLY A 597 14.60 -30.68 17.57
N GLU A 598 15.14 -30.91 18.78
CA GLU A 598 14.72 -30.23 20.02
C GLU A 598 15.20 -28.77 20.11
N ASP A 599 16.42 -28.46 19.63
CA ASP A 599 17.07 -27.16 19.82
C ASP A 599 17.18 -26.34 18.52
N LYS A 600 16.04 -26.10 17.86
CA LYS A 600 15.99 -25.22 16.67
C LYS A 600 16.39 -23.78 16.99
N LEU A 601 16.05 -23.29 18.20
CA LEU A 601 16.41 -21.93 18.60
C LEU A 601 17.93 -21.77 18.71
N GLY A 602 18.62 -22.74 19.33
CA GLY A 602 20.09 -22.77 19.38
C GLY A 602 20.71 -22.84 18.00
N GLN A 603 20.15 -23.64 17.09
CA GLN A 603 20.60 -23.69 15.68
C GLN A 603 20.48 -22.34 14.98
N ARG A 604 19.35 -21.64 15.13
CA ARG A 604 19.15 -20.30 14.57
C ARG A 604 20.15 -19.30 15.13
N MET A 605 20.39 -19.33 16.44
CA MET A 605 21.37 -18.46 17.09
C MET A 605 22.79 -18.75 16.63
N ALA A 606 23.17 -20.02 16.49
CA ALA A 606 24.49 -20.43 16.00
C ALA A 606 24.72 -20.00 14.54
N TYR A 607 23.71 -20.16 13.68
CA TYR A 607 23.78 -19.70 12.30
C TYR A 607 23.93 -18.17 12.22
N ALA A 608 23.11 -17.42 12.97
CA ALA A 608 23.21 -15.96 13.03
C ALA A 608 24.56 -15.49 13.59
N GLU A 609 25.12 -16.16 14.59
CA GLU A 609 26.45 -15.83 15.14
C GLU A 609 27.57 -15.97 14.10
N GLN A 610 27.45 -16.95 13.20
CA GLN A 610 28.42 -17.21 12.14
C GLN A 610 28.29 -16.26 10.95
N HIS A 611 27.05 -15.90 10.57
CA HIS A 611 26.77 -15.26 9.28
C HIS A 611 26.24 -13.81 9.38
N ALA A 612 25.77 -13.36 10.55
CA ALA A 612 25.29 -11.99 10.71
C ALA A 612 26.45 -11.00 10.62
N GLY A 613 26.14 -9.76 10.20
CA GLY A 613 27.06 -8.65 10.29
C GLY A 613 27.52 -8.42 11.73
N GLU A 614 28.73 -7.91 11.93
CA GLU A 614 29.38 -7.84 13.26
C GLU A 614 28.49 -7.24 14.34
N GLN A 615 27.81 -6.13 14.04
CA GLN A 615 26.91 -5.42 14.98
C GLN A 615 25.58 -6.15 15.25
N PHE A 616 25.25 -7.19 14.48
CA PHE A 616 23.97 -7.91 14.54
C PHE A 616 24.12 -9.31 15.15
N LYS A 617 25.34 -9.70 15.55
CA LYS A 617 25.60 -11.00 16.17
C LYS A 617 24.86 -11.15 17.52
N PRO A 618 24.19 -12.29 17.75
CA PRO A 618 23.50 -12.55 19.01
C PRO A 618 24.37 -12.38 20.26
N SER A 619 25.65 -12.77 20.21
CA SER A 619 26.58 -12.72 21.35
C SER A 619 26.82 -11.32 21.91
N ILE A 620 26.74 -10.29 21.06
CA ILE A 620 26.98 -8.90 21.44
C ILE A 620 25.70 -8.06 21.52
N ALA A 621 24.52 -8.63 21.25
CA ALA A 621 23.27 -7.88 21.08
C ALA A 621 22.88 -6.95 22.25
N SER A 622 23.37 -7.23 23.47
CA SER A 622 23.13 -6.42 24.67
C SER A 622 24.26 -5.41 24.97
N THR A 623 25.34 -5.39 24.20
CA THR A 623 26.51 -4.53 24.42
C THR A 623 26.44 -3.24 23.57
N PRO A 624 27.19 -2.18 23.95
CA PRO A 624 27.22 -0.93 23.17
C PRO A 624 27.72 -1.07 21.73
N GLU A 625 28.50 -2.12 21.44
CA GLU A 625 29.06 -2.40 20.11
C GLU A 625 28.02 -2.97 19.12
N SER A 626 26.89 -3.47 19.61
CA SER A 626 25.80 -3.96 18.74
C SER A 626 24.92 -2.87 18.16
N TYR A 627 24.14 -3.22 17.14
CA TYR A 627 23.23 -2.32 16.45
C TYR A 627 22.39 -1.50 17.44
N PRO A 628 22.35 -0.15 17.33
CA PRO A 628 21.78 0.71 18.36
C PRO A 628 20.34 0.38 18.77
N GLY A 629 19.53 -0.16 17.84
CA GLY A 629 18.13 -0.53 18.10
C GLY A 629 17.92 -1.83 18.89
N LEU A 630 18.95 -2.67 19.05
CA LEU A 630 18.82 -3.95 19.76
C LEU A 630 18.89 -3.78 21.28
N ARG A 631 18.09 -4.59 22.00
CA ARG A 631 18.16 -4.79 23.46
C ARG A 631 18.29 -3.49 24.26
N LEU A 632 17.47 -2.49 23.94
CA LEU A 632 17.54 -1.15 24.55
C LEU A 632 17.53 -1.17 26.08
N LYS A 633 16.69 -2.04 26.68
CA LYS A 633 16.68 -2.25 28.12
C LYS A 633 18.06 -2.64 28.68
N ASP A 634 18.73 -3.59 28.04
CA ASP A 634 20.01 -4.12 28.51
C ASP A 634 21.13 -3.07 28.35
N LYS A 635 20.97 -2.18 27.36
CA LYS A 635 21.82 -0.99 27.14
C LYS A 635 21.51 0.18 28.09
N GLY A 636 20.65 -0.03 29.09
CA GLY A 636 20.32 0.98 30.10
C GLY A 636 19.31 2.05 29.66
N ILE A 637 18.68 1.91 28.49
CA ILE A 637 17.65 2.85 28.03
C ILE A 637 16.35 2.59 28.80
N SER A 638 15.85 3.63 29.48
CA SER A 638 14.60 3.54 30.22
C SER A 638 13.39 3.43 29.27
N LEU A 639 12.31 2.81 29.74
CA LEU A 639 11.08 2.68 28.95
C LEU A 639 10.50 4.05 28.55
N SER A 640 10.60 5.07 29.42
CA SER A 640 10.13 6.42 29.13
C SER A 640 10.94 7.11 28.04
N ALA A 641 12.22 6.77 27.87
CA ALA A 641 13.07 7.33 26.82
C ALA A 641 12.56 6.97 25.41
N LEU A 642 11.83 5.87 25.24
CA LEU A 642 11.23 5.49 23.95
C LEU A 642 10.25 6.53 23.39
N PHE A 643 9.68 7.36 24.27
CA PHE A 643 8.70 8.39 23.90
C PHE A 643 9.33 9.77 23.69
N ALA A 644 10.66 9.87 23.80
CA ALA A 644 11.42 11.09 23.53
C ALA A 644 12.36 10.89 22.33
N LYS A 645 12.96 11.99 21.85
CA LYS A 645 14.04 11.91 20.86
C LYS A 645 15.24 11.14 21.45
N PRO A 646 15.93 10.31 20.66
CA PRO A 646 15.75 10.08 19.21
C PRO A 646 14.71 9.01 18.84
N TRP A 647 14.13 8.29 19.80
CA TRP A 647 13.30 7.11 19.55
C TRP A 647 11.90 7.42 19.02
N ASP A 648 11.18 8.36 19.65
CA ASP A 648 9.86 8.85 19.19
C ASP A 648 8.85 7.72 18.83
N TRP A 649 8.85 6.61 19.58
CA TRP A 649 8.11 5.37 19.25
C TRP A 649 6.64 5.62 18.89
N HIS A 650 5.94 6.41 19.70
CA HIS A 650 4.53 6.74 19.51
C HIS A 650 4.24 7.45 18.18
N LYS A 651 5.13 8.35 17.73
CA LYS A 651 4.97 9.06 16.45
C LYS A 651 5.23 8.11 15.29
N MET A 652 6.27 7.30 15.40
CA MET A 652 6.70 6.40 14.34
C MET A 652 5.69 5.25 14.14
N THR A 653 5.19 4.66 15.22
CA THR A 653 4.12 3.65 15.19
C THR A 653 2.83 4.25 14.62
N PHE A 654 2.43 5.46 15.04
CA PHE A 654 1.21 6.09 14.51
C PHE A 654 1.30 6.37 13.01
N LYS A 655 2.42 6.96 12.54
CA LYS A 655 2.64 7.21 11.11
C LYS A 655 2.63 5.91 10.31
N SER A 656 3.35 4.89 10.79
CA SER A 656 3.41 3.59 10.12
C SER A 656 2.12 2.78 10.21
N SER A 657 1.21 3.04 11.15
CA SER A 657 -0.14 2.46 11.13
C SER A 657 -1.08 3.14 10.13
N THR A 658 -0.72 4.31 9.61
CA THR A 658 -1.63 5.20 8.87
C THR A 658 -1.08 5.68 7.53
N GLY A 659 0.03 5.11 7.04
CA GLY A 659 0.60 5.40 5.71
C GLY A 659 2.07 5.82 5.81
N PHE A 660 2.94 4.85 6.07
CA PHE A 660 4.41 5.00 5.99
C PHE A 660 4.96 3.86 5.13
N TYR A 661 5.61 4.23 4.03
CA TYR A 661 5.97 3.35 2.93
C TYR A 661 7.48 3.20 2.76
N GLY A 662 7.88 2.11 2.09
CA GLY A 662 9.27 1.71 1.89
C GLY A 662 10.00 1.44 3.21
N TYR A 663 11.34 1.48 3.20
CA TYR A 663 12.22 1.42 4.38
C TYR A 663 12.14 2.68 5.26
N TYR A 664 10.93 3.08 5.66
CA TYR A 664 10.66 4.34 6.37
C TYR A 664 11.15 5.58 5.64
N ALA A 665 11.10 5.54 4.32
CA ALA A 665 11.53 6.65 3.49
C ALA A 665 10.41 7.68 3.28
N GLU A 666 9.16 7.25 3.04
CA GLU A 666 8.09 8.18 2.66
C GLU A 666 6.82 8.10 3.49
N TYR A 667 6.34 9.28 3.86
CA TYR A 667 5.21 9.47 4.76
C TYR A 667 4.40 10.71 4.36
N SER A 668 3.13 10.72 4.74
CA SER A 668 2.19 11.77 4.34
C SER A 668 2.44 13.12 5.04
N PRO A 669 1.84 14.23 4.56
CA PRO A 669 1.87 15.53 5.24
C PRO A 669 1.46 15.50 6.71
N ARG A 670 1.98 16.42 7.54
CA ARG A 670 1.57 16.51 8.97
C ARG A 670 0.06 16.73 9.13
N TRP A 671 -0.54 17.56 8.26
CA TRP A 671 -2.00 17.80 8.31
C TRP A 671 -2.79 16.51 8.10
N TYR A 672 -2.28 15.58 7.30
CA TYR A 672 -2.93 14.29 7.05
C TYR A 672 -2.99 13.48 8.34
N TYR A 673 -1.85 13.34 9.02
CA TYR A 673 -1.77 12.62 10.28
C TYR A 673 -2.63 13.26 11.38
N LEU A 674 -2.69 14.60 11.40
CA LEU A 674 -3.58 15.33 12.30
C LEU A 674 -5.06 15.02 12.02
N TYR A 675 -5.49 15.00 10.76
CA TYR A 675 -6.87 14.68 10.39
C TYR A 675 -7.23 13.23 10.75
N VAL A 676 -6.34 12.28 10.46
CA VAL A 676 -6.52 10.88 10.87
C VAL A 676 -6.64 10.78 12.39
N LEU A 677 -5.77 11.47 13.14
CA LEU A 677 -5.81 11.48 14.60
C LEU A 677 -7.13 12.06 15.12
N ILE A 678 -7.64 13.15 14.53
CA ILE A 678 -8.92 13.74 14.91
C ILE A 678 -10.06 12.73 14.70
N VAL A 679 -10.13 12.08 13.54
CA VAL A 679 -11.20 11.11 13.27
C VAL A 679 -11.12 9.89 14.18
N TYR A 680 -9.92 9.35 14.42
CA TYR A 680 -9.71 8.28 15.40
C TYR A 680 -10.11 8.70 16.81
N SER A 681 -9.80 9.93 17.21
CA SER A 681 -10.19 10.48 18.51
C SER A 681 -11.71 10.58 18.62
N VAL A 682 -12.41 11.05 17.58
CA VAL A 682 -13.88 11.08 17.55
C VAL A 682 -14.47 9.69 17.69
N LEU A 683 -13.95 8.69 16.96
CA LEU A 683 -14.42 7.30 17.06
C LEU A 683 -14.17 6.70 18.46
N LEU A 684 -13.00 6.97 19.05
CA LEU A 684 -12.67 6.51 20.41
C LEU A 684 -13.61 7.16 21.44
N LEU A 685 -13.80 8.48 21.37
CA LEU A 685 -14.69 9.20 22.27
C LEU A 685 -16.14 8.75 22.11
N LEU A 686 -16.58 8.45 20.90
CA LEU A 686 -17.91 7.89 20.63
C LEU A 686 -18.07 6.51 21.28
N ALA A 687 -17.08 5.62 21.10
CA ALA A 687 -17.08 4.29 21.71
C ALA A 687 -17.07 4.37 23.24
N MET A 688 -16.27 5.27 23.83
CA MET A 688 -16.23 5.51 25.27
C MET A 688 -17.55 6.09 25.79
N HIS A 689 -18.10 7.09 25.10
CA HIS A 689 -19.40 7.67 25.46
C HIS A 689 -20.49 6.60 25.48
N HIS A 690 -20.57 5.80 24.42
CA HIS A 690 -21.53 4.70 24.34
C HIS A 690 -21.31 3.68 25.46
N ALA A 691 -20.06 3.25 25.68
CA ALA A 691 -19.72 2.29 26.72
C ALA A 691 -20.05 2.79 28.14
N ILE A 692 -19.82 4.07 28.44
CA ILE A 692 -20.00 4.62 29.80
C ILE A 692 -21.47 4.96 30.07
N PHE A 693 -22.14 5.61 29.12
CA PHE A 693 -23.43 6.25 29.37
C PHE A 693 -24.64 5.53 28.76
N VAL A 694 -24.43 4.68 27.75
CA VAL A 694 -25.55 4.08 26.97
C VAL A 694 -25.63 2.57 27.15
N ALA A 695 -24.48 1.88 27.14
CA ALA A 695 -24.42 0.43 27.15
C ALA A 695 -24.90 -0.15 28.49
N GLU A 696 -25.69 -1.23 28.44
CA GLU A 696 -26.02 -2.02 29.63
C GLU A 696 -24.77 -2.66 30.23
N TRP A 697 -24.73 -2.88 31.55
CA TRP A 697 -23.56 -3.35 32.29
C TRP A 697 -22.84 -4.57 31.68
N ARG A 698 -23.57 -5.51 31.04
CA ARG A 698 -22.99 -6.68 30.36
C ARG A 698 -22.11 -6.27 29.17
N TYR A 699 -22.55 -5.27 28.42
CA TYR A 699 -21.82 -4.68 27.29
C TYR A 699 -20.76 -3.66 27.75
N GLN A 700 -20.93 -3.06 28.94
CA GLN A 700 -19.85 -2.29 29.58
C GLN A 700 -18.66 -3.18 29.92
N ILE A 701 -18.90 -4.34 30.55
CA ILE A 701 -17.86 -5.35 30.81
C ILE A 701 -17.17 -5.78 29.50
N PHE A 702 -17.95 -6.01 28.45
CA PHE A 702 -17.38 -6.32 27.14
C PHE A 702 -16.50 -5.19 26.61
N SER A 703 -16.93 -3.93 26.75
CA SER A 703 -16.15 -2.76 26.36
C SER A 703 -14.84 -2.65 27.14
N VAL A 704 -14.85 -2.94 28.45
CA VAL A 704 -13.64 -2.99 29.28
C VAL A 704 -12.70 -4.11 28.81
N LEU A 705 -13.23 -5.32 28.57
CA LEU A 705 -12.46 -6.45 28.05
C LEU A 705 -11.81 -6.13 26.70
N THR A 706 -12.55 -5.51 25.78
CA THR A 706 -12.01 -5.02 24.51
C THR A 706 -10.94 -3.96 24.74
N GLY A 707 -11.18 -2.98 25.61
CA GLY A 707 -10.22 -1.93 25.93
C GLY A 707 -8.90 -2.47 26.49
N ILE A 708 -8.96 -3.47 27.38
CA ILE A 708 -7.77 -4.17 27.90
C ILE A 708 -7.03 -4.88 26.77
N ALA A 709 -7.73 -5.56 25.86
CA ALA A 709 -7.09 -6.24 24.75
C ALA A 709 -6.41 -5.26 23.76
N VAL A 710 -7.06 -4.14 23.44
CA VAL A 710 -6.48 -3.07 22.63
C VAL A 710 -5.23 -2.49 23.30
N ALA A 711 -5.31 -2.14 24.59
CA ALA A 711 -4.17 -1.64 25.35
C ALA A 711 -3.03 -2.66 25.43
N GLY A 712 -3.36 -3.95 25.60
CA GLY A 712 -2.41 -5.05 25.60
C GLY A 712 -1.64 -5.17 24.28
N GLY A 713 -2.30 -4.97 23.14
CA GLY A 713 -1.63 -4.97 21.83
C GLY A 713 -0.64 -3.84 21.65
N VAL A 714 -1.00 -2.63 22.11
CA VAL A 714 -0.09 -1.48 22.11
C VAL A 714 1.09 -1.73 23.05
N LEU A 715 0.82 -2.26 24.25
CA LEU A 715 1.86 -2.59 25.22
C LEU A 715 2.84 -3.65 24.70
N MET A 716 2.35 -4.68 24.01
CA MET A 716 3.20 -5.69 23.37
C MET A 716 4.16 -5.05 22.35
N GLY A 717 3.68 -4.12 21.52
CA GLY A 717 4.53 -3.38 20.57
C GLY A 717 5.60 -2.54 21.26
N ILE A 718 5.25 -1.86 22.35
CA ILE A 718 6.18 -1.08 23.17
C ILE A 718 7.24 -2.00 23.78
N LEU A 719 6.83 -3.09 24.43
CA LEU A 719 7.74 -4.01 25.10
C LEU A 719 8.65 -4.73 24.12
N PHE A 720 8.15 -5.12 22.95
CA PHE A 720 8.98 -5.72 21.90
C PHE A 720 10.09 -4.76 21.47
N SER A 721 9.72 -3.49 21.21
CA SER A 721 10.66 -2.43 20.81
C SER A 721 11.70 -2.12 21.88
N TRP A 722 11.38 -2.37 23.15
CA TRP A 722 12.27 -2.11 24.27
C TRP A 722 13.20 -3.29 24.60
N LEU A 723 12.67 -4.50 24.52
CA LEU A 723 13.32 -5.72 25.01
C LEU A 723 14.12 -6.46 23.94
N TYR A 724 13.76 -6.33 22.66
CA TYR A 724 14.34 -7.15 21.59
C TYR A 724 14.96 -6.28 20.51
N ASP A 725 14.12 -5.61 19.72
CA ASP A 725 14.54 -4.82 18.57
C ASP A 725 13.60 -3.64 18.39
N PHE A 726 14.16 -2.43 18.33
CA PHE A 726 13.41 -1.19 18.18
C PHE A 726 12.73 -1.11 16.82
N GLN A 727 11.54 -1.69 16.73
CA GLN A 727 10.73 -1.70 15.52
C GLN A 727 9.37 -1.03 15.77
N PRO A 728 9.30 0.32 15.72
CA PRO A 728 8.07 1.07 15.92
C PRO A 728 7.15 1.01 14.67
N GLN A 729 6.78 -0.20 14.27
CA GLN A 729 5.97 -0.48 13.10
C GLN A 729 4.52 -0.70 13.46
N GLY A 730 3.64 0.06 12.82
CA GLY A 730 2.21 -0.03 12.97
C GLY A 730 1.63 -1.39 12.58
N ARG A 731 2.28 -2.13 11.67
CA ARG A 731 1.83 -3.48 11.26
C ARG A 731 1.84 -4.47 12.43
N TYR A 732 2.72 -4.30 13.42
CA TYR A 732 2.79 -5.23 14.55
C TYR A 732 1.63 -5.10 15.53
N ILE A 733 0.92 -3.97 15.53
CA ILE A 733 -0.30 -3.78 16.33
C ILE A 733 -1.58 -4.11 15.56
N PHE A 734 -1.50 -4.61 14.32
CA PHE A 734 -2.67 -5.02 13.53
C PHE A 734 -3.56 -6.12 14.13
N PRO A 735 -3.11 -7.00 15.06
CA PRO A 735 -4.01 -7.88 15.79
C PRO A 735 -5.15 -7.15 16.53
N ILE A 736 -5.03 -5.84 16.77
CA ILE A 736 -6.09 -4.98 17.32
C ILE A 736 -7.26 -4.79 16.33
N ILE A 737 -7.01 -4.83 15.02
CA ILE A 737 -8.05 -4.61 13.99
C ILE A 737 -9.21 -5.59 14.13
N PRO A 738 -9.02 -6.93 14.12
CA PRO A 738 -10.12 -7.87 14.28
C PRO A 738 -10.83 -7.74 15.64
N ILE A 739 -10.12 -7.34 16.71
CA ILE A 739 -10.71 -7.07 18.04
C ILE A 739 -11.70 -5.91 17.96
N ILE A 740 -11.26 -4.78 17.37
CA ILE A 740 -12.06 -3.59 17.16
C ILE A 740 -13.28 -3.90 16.29
N LEU A 741 -13.12 -4.71 15.24
CA LEU A 741 -14.21 -5.13 14.37
C LEU A 741 -15.28 -5.94 15.11
N VAL A 742 -14.88 -6.92 15.94
CA VAL A 742 -15.83 -7.68 16.77
C VAL A 742 -16.58 -6.74 17.71
N TYR A 743 -15.87 -5.81 18.35
CA TYR A 743 -16.47 -4.83 19.25
C TYR A 743 -17.53 -3.98 18.56
N PHE A 744 -17.14 -3.29 17.49
CA PHE A 744 -18.03 -2.42 16.74
C PHE A 744 -19.26 -3.16 16.19
N TRP A 745 -19.09 -4.41 15.73
CA TRP A 745 -20.20 -5.20 15.25
C TRP A 745 -21.20 -5.59 16.35
N VAL A 746 -20.71 -5.97 17.53
CA VAL A 746 -21.54 -6.36 18.68
C VAL A 746 -22.32 -5.18 19.24
N ILE A 747 -21.72 -3.99 19.26
CA ILE A 747 -22.33 -2.77 19.82
C ILE A 747 -23.22 -2.03 18.80
N ALA A 748 -22.95 -2.14 17.49
CA ALA A 748 -23.69 -1.43 16.43
C ALA A 748 -25.23 -1.49 16.50
N PRO A 749 -25.89 -2.61 16.91
CA PRO A 749 -27.33 -2.65 17.07
C PRO A 749 -27.87 -1.62 18.07
N PHE A 750 -27.09 -1.26 19.09
CA PHE A 750 -27.47 -0.35 20.16
C PHE A 750 -27.17 1.12 19.85
N TRP A 751 -26.44 1.39 18.77
CA TRP A 751 -26.15 2.75 18.36
C TRP A 751 -27.40 3.51 17.93
N THR A 752 -27.48 4.74 18.41
CA THR A 752 -28.37 5.79 17.93
C THR A 752 -28.12 6.11 16.47
N GLN A 753 -29.08 6.77 15.84
CA GLN A 753 -28.97 7.20 14.45
C GLN A 753 -27.78 8.15 14.23
N LEU A 754 -27.51 9.04 15.20
CA LEU A 754 -26.39 9.96 15.15
C LEU A 754 -25.05 9.22 15.21
N GLU A 755 -24.88 8.30 16.17
CA GLU A 755 -23.66 7.50 16.30
C GLU A 755 -23.35 6.72 15.02
N ARG A 756 -24.37 6.09 14.41
CA ARG A 756 -24.22 5.39 13.13
C ARG A 756 -23.78 6.34 12.01
N ALA A 757 -24.37 7.53 11.95
CA ALA A 757 -24.03 8.52 10.93
C ALA A 757 -22.59 9.03 11.07
N VAL A 758 -22.16 9.32 12.31
CA VAL A 758 -20.79 9.71 12.65
C VAL A 758 -19.80 8.62 12.24
N VAL A 759 -20.09 7.36 12.53
CA VAL A 759 -19.20 6.23 12.17
C VAL A 759 -19.09 6.09 10.65
N LEU A 760 -20.20 6.16 9.92
CA LEU A 760 -20.16 6.09 8.44
C LEU A 760 -19.44 7.29 7.82
N ALA A 761 -19.62 8.49 8.37
CA ALA A 761 -18.88 9.69 7.95
C ALA A 761 -17.38 9.54 8.21
N SER A 762 -16.99 9.00 9.37
CA SER A 762 -15.60 8.68 9.71
C SER A 762 -14.99 7.68 8.75
N VAL A 763 -15.69 6.59 8.42
CA VAL A 763 -15.21 5.58 7.45
C VAL A 763 -14.96 6.21 6.09
N LEU A 764 -15.91 7.03 5.60
CA LEU A 764 -15.73 7.70 4.31
C LEU A 764 -14.56 8.69 4.33
N MET A 765 -14.46 9.50 5.39
CA MET A 765 -13.37 10.47 5.51
C MET A 765 -12.01 9.78 5.57
N LEU A 766 -11.87 8.72 6.39
CA LEU A 766 -10.65 7.93 6.50
C LEU A 766 -10.32 7.22 5.20
N MET A 767 -11.32 6.77 4.43
CA MET A 767 -11.10 6.21 3.10
C MET A 767 -10.53 7.24 2.14
N VAL A 768 -11.08 8.46 2.07
CA VAL A 768 -10.54 9.49 1.18
C VAL A 768 -9.14 9.91 1.58
N LEU A 769 -8.88 10.04 2.89
CA LEU A 769 -7.54 10.26 3.42
C LEU A 769 -6.61 9.10 3.00
N SER A 770 -7.03 7.86 3.16
CA SER A 770 -6.24 6.69 2.76
C SER A 770 -5.94 6.68 1.26
N VAL A 771 -6.91 7.02 0.40
CA VAL A 771 -6.66 7.16 -1.04
C VAL A 771 -5.67 8.27 -1.33
N TYR A 772 -5.80 9.42 -0.67
CA TYR A 772 -4.81 10.50 -0.80
C TYR A 772 -3.40 10.02 -0.43
N SER A 773 -3.23 9.40 0.73
CA SER A 773 -1.92 8.91 1.19
C SER A 773 -1.34 7.84 0.26
N PHE A 774 -2.16 6.86 -0.13
CA PHE A 774 -1.70 5.77 -0.99
C PHE A 774 -1.39 6.25 -2.41
N ASN A 775 -2.22 7.11 -3.00
CA ASN A 775 -2.02 7.61 -4.35
C ASN A 775 -0.91 8.66 -4.44
N GLU A 776 -0.92 9.65 -3.56
CA GLU A 776 0.01 10.78 -3.62
C GLU A 776 1.37 10.49 -2.99
N VAL A 777 1.46 9.48 -2.11
CA VAL A 777 2.72 9.11 -1.45
C VAL A 777 3.18 7.74 -1.90
N ALA A 778 2.40 6.67 -1.65
CA ALA A 778 2.87 5.31 -1.94
C ALA A 778 3.12 5.07 -3.44
N LEU A 779 2.13 5.32 -4.30
CA LEU A 779 2.27 5.16 -5.75
C LEU A 779 3.24 6.20 -6.36
N ASN A 780 3.42 7.38 -5.77
CA ASN A 780 4.39 8.35 -6.29
C ASN A 780 5.84 8.02 -5.91
N TYR A 781 6.02 7.40 -4.75
CA TYR A 781 7.33 7.08 -4.20
C TYR A 781 7.85 5.73 -4.66
N LEU A 782 7.04 4.67 -4.57
CA LEU A 782 7.52 3.30 -4.75
C LEU A 782 7.80 2.94 -6.20
N PHE A 783 7.58 3.90 -7.08
CA PHE A 783 7.90 3.86 -8.49
C PHE A 783 9.25 4.54 -8.78
N ALA A 784 9.73 5.36 -7.85
CA ALA A 784 10.94 6.19 -7.89
C ALA A 784 12.15 5.42 -7.41
#